data_AF-A0A1T5D0L7-F1
#
_entry.id   AF-A0A1T5D0L7-F1
#
_cell.length_a   1.000
_cell.length_b   1.000
_cell.length_c   1.000
_cell.angle_alpha   90.00
_cell.angle_beta   90.00
_cell.angle_gamma   90.00
#
_symmetry.space_group_name_H-M   'P 1'
#
loop_
_entity.id
_entity.type
_entity.pdbx_description
1 polymer ?
#
loop_
_entity_poly.entity_id
_entity_poly.type
_entity_poly.pdbx_seq_one_letter_code
_entity_poly.pdbx_strand_id
1 'polypeptide(L)'
;MIGAGPRGTSVLERLLANWASAGPAGTLHIDVVDPYPAGPGHVWQPGQSRLYLMNTQSFYPTVVPEDPELVPPLAGRTFDQWRERQQAHPHPSLTDEERAELSRLGEADFPSRALYGRYLRSTLEELLTVLPAGVSVDFHAATATSVRHAAADAAATLGPDLAASGPAGAEETSVRFDVVLDDGTVLTVDSVVLAVGHLDARLNPEQRELLSAAEELGLLYVPPAAPADVDWSRVPAGKTVLVRGMGLNFFDVMGQLTEGRGGRFVAGEGNAELTYLPSGREPLIIAASRRGTPYRAKATLTGYYPGTVRLRYCTEGAIAKFAESGIRPSFDYDLWPLLHRDAVWAYYSTLARSQPDAILTGPAEFLRALDESLRPHAHSTAKWEHTAESVIAVHVRASHRLDLLGLAAPLAGRSFDSRAELDDAVVDYLLDDARRSALGEDDPVKMAIGALHHGRAVLKTAVADSGITDESWVAGLRGWFESFVEGLASGPPALRSAQLAALARAGIVRFVGPDPKFGVDRRARKFTAASPWVGGGMAESADGGAEGAAMEPAGVGGAAAGGAGVRGFVGSTGVIGAASGTAHTGAVRDRTENAVSGSLAGAVSAAAMIEALAPANRVAVNSSPLLEQLLAEGLVRPRLMMSVEGTPVQTSGLDVVPHPYRPLGANGSVTPGLYVIGLQLSATQWGTAIAAEARPKSGPVYRSGQRTLRDADEIARDILAP
;
A
#
# COMPACT_ATOMS: atom_id res chain seq x y z
N MET A 1 23.60 2.03 12.85
CA MET A 1 22.29 2.06 12.14
C MET A 1 22.14 0.79 11.32
N ILE A 2 20.98 0.14 11.36
CA ILE A 2 20.71 -1.09 10.61
C ILE A 2 19.62 -0.81 9.57
N GLY A 3 19.98 -0.93 8.29
CA GLY A 3 19.20 -0.51 7.14
C GLY A 3 19.69 0.84 6.59
N ALA A 4 20.05 0.85 5.31
CA ALA A 4 20.64 1.97 4.59
C ALA A 4 19.75 2.43 3.40
N GLY A 5 18.49 2.01 3.35
CA GLY A 5 17.50 2.54 2.42
C GLY A 5 17.06 3.98 2.72
N PRO A 6 15.91 4.43 2.18
CA PRO A 6 15.41 5.79 2.38
C PRO A 6 15.29 6.21 3.85
N ARG A 7 14.87 5.29 4.73
CA ARG A 7 14.71 5.57 6.18
C ARG A 7 16.04 5.73 6.89
N GLY A 8 16.99 4.83 6.61
CA GLY A 8 18.37 4.98 7.07
C GLY A 8 18.98 6.28 6.59
N THR A 9 18.81 6.63 5.31
CA THR A 9 19.34 7.87 4.74
C THR A 9 18.78 9.12 5.46
N SER A 10 17.48 9.16 5.76
CA SER A 10 16.88 10.26 6.52
C SER A 10 17.41 10.35 7.96
N VAL A 11 17.65 9.23 8.64
CA VAL A 11 18.24 9.22 9.99
C VAL A 11 19.69 9.71 9.96
N LEU A 12 20.49 9.24 9.01
CA LEU A 12 21.87 9.68 8.84
C LEU A 12 21.91 11.20 8.61
N GLU A 13 21.09 11.70 7.70
CA GLU A 13 21.02 13.12 7.39
C GLU A 13 20.58 13.96 8.59
N ARG A 14 19.63 13.47 9.40
CA ARG A 14 19.21 14.12 10.66
C ARG A 14 20.27 14.10 11.75
N LEU A 15 21.01 13.00 11.92
CA LEU A 15 22.14 12.92 12.85
C LEU A 15 23.20 13.95 12.50
N LEU A 16 23.59 14.02 11.23
CA LEU A 16 24.62 14.97 10.77
C LEU A 16 24.16 16.43 10.93
N ALA A 17 22.91 16.75 10.55
CA ALA A 17 22.37 18.11 10.67
C ALA A 17 22.29 18.58 12.13
N ASN A 18 21.77 17.74 13.03
CA ASN A 18 21.68 18.08 14.45
C ASN A 18 23.07 18.17 15.10
N TRP A 19 24.00 17.29 14.73
CA TRP A 19 25.41 17.37 15.16
C TRP A 19 26.04 18.69 14.74
N ALA A 20 25.91 19.09 13.47
CA ALA A 20 26.45 20.36 13.01
C ALA A 20 25.83 21.57 13.75
N SER A 21 24.53 21.52 14.01
CA SER A 21 23.81 22.60 14.69
C SER A 21 24.17 22.73 16.18
N ALA A 22 24.55 21.63 16.85
CA ALA A 22 24.87 21.64 18.28
C ALA A 22 26.24 22.25 18.61
N GLY A 23 27.13 22.43 17.63
CA GLY A 23 28.52 22.88 17.86
C GLY A 23 29.35 21.96 18.79
N PRO A 24 29.38 20.64 18.55
CA PRO A 24 29.88 19.64 19.48
C PRO A 24 31.41 19.69 19.66
N ALA A 25 31.85 19.36 20.88
CA ALA A 25 33.25 19.28 21.27
C ALA A 25 33.83 17.85 21.24
N GLY A 26 33.07 16.87 20.73
CA GLY A 26 33.40 15.44 20.74
C GLY A 26 33.51 14.84 19.34
N THR A 27 33.40 13.51 19.28
CA THR A 27 33.37 12.74 18.03
C THR A 27 32.08 11.93 17.92
N LEU A 28 31.56 11.80 16.71
CA LEU A 28 30.43 10.93 16.38
C LEU A 28 30.88 9.90 15.36
N HIS A 29 30.73 8.62 15.71
CA HIS A 29 30.98 7.51 14.80
C HIS A 29 29.64 6.87 14.43
N ILE A 30 29.44 6.61 13.13
CA ILE A 30 28.19 6.04 12.61
C ILE A 30 28.52 4.84 11.73
N ASP A 31 28.23 3.64 12.24
CA ASP A 31 28.16 2.44 11.42
C ASP A 31 26.82 2.34 10.69
N VAL A 32 26.85 2.11 9.38
CA VAL A 32 25.66 1.88 8.56
C VAL A 32 25.74 0.47 7.99
N VAL A 33 24.83 -0.40 8.43
CA VAL A 33 24.81 -1.83 8.07
C VAL A 33 23.65 -2.12 7.13
N ASP A 34 23.92 -2.58 5.91
CA ASP A 34 22.91 -3.06 4.96
C ASP A 34 23.58 -3.98 3.91
N PRO A 35 23.02 -5.16 3.59
CA PRO A 35 23.58 -6.02 2.55
C PRO A 35 23.42 -5.46 1.12
N TYR A 36 22.62 -4.40 0.95
CA TYR A 36 22.40 -3.72 -0.32
C TYR A 36 23.07 -2.33 -0.35
N PRO A 37 23.34 -1.78 -1.55
CA PRO A 37 23.89 -0.43 -1.68
C PRO A 37 23.11 0.64 -0.90
N ALA A 38 23.83 1.40 -0.06
CA ALA A 38 23.30 2.47 0.76
C ALA A 38 22.74 3.64 -0.08
N GLY A 39 21.62 4.21 0.37
CA GLY A 39 20.77 5.14 -0.35
C GLY A 39 19.50 4.44 -0.86
N PRO A 40 19.58 3.67 -1.97
CA PRO A 40 18.44 2.94 -2.49
C PRO A 40 18.00 1.77 -1.60
N GLY A 41 18.92 1.07 -0.94
CA GLY A 41 18.61 -0.17 -0.20
C GLY A 41 17.96 -1.22 -1.10
N HIS A 42 17.45 -2.32 -0.52
CA HIS A 42 16.92 -3.46 -1.30
C HIS A 42 15.88 -3.10 -2.38
N VAL A 43 14.88 -2.27 -2.03
CA VAL A 43 13.69 -2.06 -2.88
C VAL A 43 13.94 -1.14 -4.08
N TRP A 44 14.84 -0.15 -3.95
CA TRP A 44 15.00 0.93 -4.93
C TRP A 44 16.26 0.77 -5.76
N GLN A 45 16.72 -0.45 -6.02
CA GLN A 45 17.97 -0.67 -6.75
C GLN A 45 17.95 0.01 -8.14
N PRO A 46 18.96 0.82 -8.50
CA PRO A 46 19.03 1.50 -9.80
C PRO A 46 19.12 0.56 -11.01
N GLY A 47 19.54 -0.69 -10.79
CA GLY A 47 19.65 -1.71 -11.84
C GLY A 47 18.36 -2.48 -12.13
N GLN A 48 17.27 -2.22 -11.39
CA GLN A 48 15.99 -2.89 -11.66
C GLN A 48 15.35 -2.40 -12.96
N SER A 49 14.36 -3.13 -13.47
CA SER A 49 13.65 -2.75 -14.69
C SER A 49 13.00 -1.37 -14.60
N ARG A 50 13.15 -0.58 -15.66
CA ARG A 50 12.47 0.72 -15.81
C ARG A 50 10.96 0.60 -16.00
N LEU A 51 10.45 -0.61 -16.25
CA LEU A 51 9.00 -0.88 -16.31
C LEU A 51 8.34 -0.79 -14.93
N TYR A 52 9.11 -0.88 -13.84
CA TYR A 52 8.59 -0.69 -12.49
C TYR A 52 8.48 0.79 -12.19
N LEU A 53 7.26 1.28 -12.03
CA LEU A 53 7.00 2.69 -11.77
C LEU A 53 6.79 2.95 -10.28
N MET A 54 7.17 4.15 -9.85
CA MET A 54 6.69 4.73 -8.60
C MET A 54 5.17 4.86 -8.65
N ASN A 55 4.52 4.67 -7.51
CA ASN A 55 3.07 4.91 -7.39
C ASN A 55 2.73 6.37 -7.06
N THR A 56 3.74 7.24 -7.00
CA THR A 56 3.66 8.66 -6.70
C THR A 56 4.33 9.45 -7.81
N GLN A 57 3.79 10.63 -8.13
CA GLN A 57 4.37 11.54 -9.12
C GLN A 57 5.75 12.07 -8.68
N SER A 58 6.55 12.57 -9.64
CA SER A 58 7.88 13.12 -9.40
C SER A 58 7.92 14.25 -8.36
N PHE A 59 6.89 15.10 -8.28
CA PHE A 59 6.83 16.15 -7.26
C PHE A 59 6.73 15.64 -5.81
N TYR A 60 6.40 14.35 -5.60
CA TYR A 60 5.98 13.85 -4.29
C TYR A 60 7.12 13.41 -3.36
N PRO A 61 8.08 12.56 -3.76
CA PRO A 61 8.97 11.93 -2.78
C PRO A 61 10.17 12.81 -2.40
N THR A 62 10.52 12.77 -1.11
CA THR A 62 11.78 13.31 -0.56
C THR A 62 12.35 12.41 0.54
N VAL A 63 13.65 12.52 0.80
CA VAL A 63 14.34 11.95 1.97
C VAL A 63 14.99 12.99 2.89
N VAL A 64 14.89 14.27 2.51
CA VAL A 64 15.36 15.45 3.27
C VAL A 64 14.15 16.30 3.69
N PRO A 65 14.20 17.03 4.81
CA PRO A 65 13.06 17.74 5.35
C PRO A 65 12.87 19.08 4.65
N GLU A 66 11.62 19.51 4.60
CA GLU A 66 11.23 20.86 4.21
C GLU A 66 10.37 21.52 5.30
N ASP A 67 10.31 20.89 6.47
CA ASP A 67 9.67 21.40 7.67
C ASP A 67 10.56 22.47 8.31
N PRO A 68 10.12 23.74 8.36
CA PRO A 68 10.91 24.83 8.93
C PRO A 68 11.11 24.73 10.45
N GLU A 69 10.38 23.86 11.14
CA GLU A 69 10.58 23.59 12.58
C GLU A 69 11.79 22.71 12.85
N LEU A 70 12.33 22.04 11.82
CA LEU A 70 13.50 21.17 11.94
C LEU A 70 14.80 21.92 11.61
N VAL A 71 15.93 21.38 12.08
CA VAL A 71 17.25 21.85 11.66
C VAL A 71 17.36 21.71 10.12
N PRO A 72 17.77 22.76 9.39
CA PRO A 72 17.91 22.70 7.94
C PRO A 72 18.78 21.52 7.49
N PRO A 73 18.45 20.87 6.35
CA PRO A 73 19.26 19.78 5.86
C PRO A 73 20.67 20.24 5.47
N LEU A 74 21.67 19.39 5.71
CA LEU A 74 23.06 19.69 5.31
C LEU A 74 23.25 19.63 3.80
N ALA A 75 22.54 18.71 3.14
CA ALA A 75 22.65 18.42 1.72
C ALA A 75 21.39 17.74 1.21
N GLY A 76 21.31 17.59 -0.11
CA GLY A 76 20.21 16.90 -0.77
C GLY A 76 19.08 17.83 -1.17
N ARG A 77 18.11 17.26 -1.89
CA ARG A 77 16.97 17.96 -2.51
C ARG A 77 15.76 17.04 -2.52
N THR A 78 14.59 17.57 -2.82
CA THR A 78 13.45 16.72 -3.21
C THR A 78 13.76 16.01 -4.53
N PHE A 79 13.03 14.93 -4.84
CA PHE A 79 13.22 14.23 -6.13
C PHE A 79 12.97 15.16 -7.32
N ASP A 80 11.97 16.03 -7.24
CA ASP A 80 11.61 16.96 -8.32
C ASP A 80 12.71 17.98 -8.60
N GLN A 81 13.26 18.58 -7.55
CA GLN A 81 14.39 19.50 -7.65
C GLN A 81 15.65 18.80 -8.20
N TRP A 82 15.88 17.54 -7.82
CA TRP A 82 16.96 16.74 -8.39
C TRP A 82 16.71 16.47 -9.88
N ARG A 83 15.49 16.06 -10.27
CA ARG A 83 15.08 15.81 -11.65
C ARG A 83 15.31 17.04 -12.53
N GLU A 84 14.83 18.22 -12.11
CA GLU A 84 15.03 19.49 -12.83
C GLU A 84 16.51 19.82 -13.00
N ARG A 85 17.31 19.62 -11.95
CA ARG A 85 18.76 19.85 -12.02
C ARG A 85 19.44 18.92 -13.02
N GLN A 86 19.08 17.64 -13.04
CA GLN A 86 19.66 16.68 -13.99
C GLN A 86 19.18 16.91 -15.43
N GLN A 87 17.99 17.48 -15.64
CA GLN A 87 17.54 17.90 -16.97
C GLN A 87 18.35 19.10 -17.49
N ALA A 88 18.59 20.10 -16.63
CA ALA A 88 19.32 21.32 -17.01
C ALA A 88 20.85 21.09 -17.11
N HIS A 89 21.40 20.31 -16.17
CA HIS A 89 22.84 20.08 -16.01
C HIS A 89 23.09 18.60 -15.65
N PRO A 90 22.92 17.67 -16.62
CA PRO A 90 23.03 16.24 -16.36
C PRO A 90 24.42 15.88 -15.84
N HIS A 91 24.46 15.13 -14.74
CA HIS A 91 25.72 14.65 -14.19
C HIS A 91 26.38 13.64 -15.15
N PRO A 92 27.72 13.69 -15.35
CA PRO A 92 28.41 12.79 -16.28
C PRO A 92 28.25 11.30 -15.99
N SER A 93 28.00 10.94 -14.72
CA SER A 93 27.81 9.53 -14.33
C SER A 93 26.44 8.98 -14.72
N LEU A 94 25.48 9.79 -15.19
CA LEU A 94 24.20 9.28 -15.69
C LEU A 94 24.42 8.37 -16.90
N THR A 95 23.62 7.31 -17.01
CA THR A 95 23.58 6.46 -18.22
C THR A 95 22.75 7.11 -19.33
N ASP A 96 22.87 6.62 -20.56
CA ASP A 96 22.04 7.11 -21.68
C ASP A 96 20.55 6.86 -21.43
N GLU A 97 20.20 5.73 -20.81
CA GLU A 97 18.82 5.43 -20.46
C GLU A 97 18.28 6.37 -19.37
N GLU A 98 19.08 6.66 -18.34
CA GLU A 98 18.70 7.63 -17.30
C GLU A 98 18.47 9.02 -17.92
N ARG A 99 19.36 9.45 -18.82
CA ARG A 99 19.19 10.71 -19.56
C ARG A 99 17.93 10.72 -20.41
N ALA A 100 17.64 9.62 -21.12
CA ALA A 100 16.48 9.51 -22.00
C ALA A 100 15.14 9.41 -21.25
N GLU A 101 15.14 8.86 -20.04
CA GLU A 101 13.98 8.93 -19.14
C GLU A 101 13.83 10.34 -18.59
N LEU A 102 14.89 10.92 -18.02
CA LEU A 102 14.89 12.27 -17.46
C LEU A 102 14.44 13.31 -18.48
N SER A 103 14.88 13.23 -19.75
CA SER A 103 14.54 14.24 -20.77
C SER A 103 13.04 14.31 -21.10
N ARG A 104 12.26 13.29 -20.71
CA ARG A 104 10.81 13.21 -20.97
C ARG A 104 9.97 13.27 -19.70
N LEU A 105 10.59 13.14 -18.52
CA LEU A 105 9.91 13.05 -17.24
C LEU A 105 9.55 14.44 -16.69
N GLY A 106 8.26 14.76 -16.65
CA GLY A 106 7.69 15.94 -16.01
C GLY A 106 7.43 15.75 -14.50
N GLU A 107 7.04 16.84 -13.83
CA GLU A 107 6.75 16.84 -12.39
C GLU A 107 5.55 15.95 -12.01
N ALA A 108 4.55 15.88 -12.89
CA ALA A 108 3.33 15.10 -12.70
C ALA A 108 3.43 13.65 -13.20
N ASP A 109 4.55 13.28 -13.82
CA ASP A 109 4.78 11.92 -14.31
C ASP A 109 5.24 11.00 -13.18
N PHE A 110 5.07 9.70 -13.40
CA PHE A 110 5.48 8.65 -12.47
C PHE A 110 6.85 8.10 -12.89
N PRO A 111 7.94 8.40 -12.15
CA PRO A 111 9.28 7.94 -12.52
C PRO A 111 9.40 6.42 -12.36
N SER A 112 10.37 5.81 -13.05
CA SER A 112 10.76 4.44 -12.74
C SER A 112 11.35 4.36 -11.32
N ARG A 113 11.17 3.21 -10.67
CA ARG A 113 11.79 2.91 -9.37
C ARG A 113 13.32 2.93 -9.47
N ALA A 114 13.85 2.54 -10.62
CA ALA A 114 15.28 2.60 -10.93
C ALA A 114 15.81 4.04 -10.87
N LEU A 115 15.11 4.99 -11.51
CA LEU A 115 15.51 6.40 -11.49
C LEU A 115 15.33 7.03 -10.09
N TYR A 116 14.29 6.64 -9.34
CA TYR A 116 14.16 7.04 -7.94
C TYR A 116 15.33 6.51 -7.09
N GLY A 117 15.76 5.27 -7.32
CA GLY A 117 16.97 4.68 -6.75
C GLY A 117 18.23 5.49 -7.03
N ARG A 118 18.36 6.00 -8.26
CA ARG A 118 19.46 6.88 -8.65
C ARG A 118 19.47 8.17 -7.84
N TYR A 119 18.31 8.79 -7.65
CA TYR A 119 18.16 9.96 -6.78
C TYR A 119 18.59 9.68 -5.34
N LEU A 120 18.17 8.54 -4.76
CA LEU A 120 18.53 8.17 -3.39
C LEU A 120 20.05 8.02 -3.22
N ARG A 121 20.68 7.35 -4.19
CA ARG A 121 22.15 7.21 -4.24
C ARG A 121 22.84 8.57 -4.33
N SER A 122 22.42 9.43 -5.26
CA SER A 122 23.01 10.77 -5.42
C SER A 122 22.81 11.65 -4.20
N THR A 123 21.68 11.53 -3.50
CA THR A 123 21.42 12.27 -2.27
C THR A 123 22.38 11.86 -1.15
N LEU A 124 22.62 10.55 -0.98
CA LEU A 124 23.61 10.06 -0.03
C LEU A 124 25.03 10.47 -0.41
N GLU A 125 25.40 10.35 -1.69
CA GLU A 125 26.71 10.79 -2.20
C GLU A 125 26.94 12.28 -1.92
N GLU A 126 25.95 13.15 -2.16
CA GLU A 126 26.04 14.58 -1.84
C GLU A 126 26.26 14.80 -0.33
N LEU A 127 25.51 14.09 0.52
CA LEU A 127 25.60 14.20 1.98
C LEU A 127 26.98 13.83 2.52
N LEU A 128 27.59 12.77 1.98
CA LEU A 128 28.92 12.31 2.41
C LEU A 128 30.06 13.26 2.02
N THR A 129 29.83 14.21 1.10
CA THR A 129 30.84 15.23 0.75
C THR A 129 30.90 16.41 1.74
N VAL A 130 29.92 16.52 2.64
CA VAL A 130 29.77 17.65 3.58
C VAL A 130 29.71 17.20 5.04
N LEU A 131 30.40 16.10 5.38
CA LEU A 131 30.45 15.61 6.77
C LEU A 131 30.95 16.70 7.73
N PRO A 132 30.22 16.97 8.83
CA PRO A 132 30.66 17.92 9.85
C PRO A 132 31.96 17.48 10.54
N ALA A 133 32.64 18.43 11.18
CA ALA A 133 33.83 18.14 11.99
C ALA A 133 33.51 17.13 13.11
N GLY A 134 34.45 16.23 13.37
CA GLY A 134 34.32 15.19 14.40
C GLY A 134 33.46 13.99 14.01
N VAL A 135 32.89 13.95 12.79
CA VAL A 135 32.07 12.81 12.34
C VAL A 135 32.86 11.84 11.47
N SER A 136 32.64 10.54 11.68
CA SER A 136 33.04 9.46 10.77
C SER A 136 31.85 8.56 10.46
N VAL A 137 31.77 8.04 9.24
CA VAL A 137 30.68 7.16 8.79
C VAL A 137 31.30 5.97 8.07
N ASP A 138 31.06 4.77 8.58
CA ASP A 138 31.52 3.52 8.01
C ASP A 138 30.34 2.68 7.50
N PHE A 139 30.47 2.16 6.28
CA PHE A 139 29.44 1.37 5.62
C PHE A 139 29.83 -0.11 5.59
N HIS A 140 28.93 -0.96 6.08
CA HIS A 140 29.10 -2.41 6.14
C HIS A 140 28.11 -3.07 5.19
N ALA A 141 28.63 -3.62 4.09
CA ALA A 141 27.86 -4.39 3.11
C ALA A 141 27.57 -5.81 3.65
N ALA A 142 26.82 -5.88 4.75
CA ALA A 142 26.63 -7.08 5.56
C ALA A 142 25.22 -7.12 6.16
N THR A 143 24.78 -8.31 6.56
CA THR A 143 23.50 -8.48 7.27
C THR A 143 23.75 -8.43 8.77
N ALA A 144 23.11 -7.52 9.50
CA ALA A 144 23.05 -7.64 10.95
C ALA A 144 22.24 -8.89 11.33
N THR A 145 22.80 -9.74 12.18
CA THR A 145 22.19 -11.01 12.60
C THR A 145 21.77 -11.01 14.07
N SER A 146 22.39 -10.18 14.91
CA SER A 146 21.94 -9.99 16.28
C SER A 146 22.32 -8.62 16.85
N VAL A 147 21.53 -8.18 17.83
CA VAL A 147 21.84 -7.05 18.70
C VAL A 147 21.66 -7.53 20.14
N ARG A 148 22.68 -7.33 20.97
CA ARG A 148 22.68 -7.70 22.40
C ARG A 148 23.21 -6.55 23.23
N HIS A 149 22.84 -6.50 24.50
CA HIS A 149 23.57 -5.67 25.44
C HIS A 149 25.02 -6.13 25.51
N ALA A 150 25.96 -5.20 25.35
CA ALA A 150 27.37 -5.47 25.56
C ALA A 150 27.58 -5.88 27.03
N ALA A 151 28.48 -6.82 27.28
CA ALA A 151 28.81 -7.19 28.65
C ALA A 151 29.33 -5.94 29.39
N ALA A 152 28.82 -5.69 30.60
CA ALA A 152 29.40 -4.67 31.46
C ALA A 152 30.88 -4.99 31.67
N ASP A 153 31.76 -4.01 31.47
CA ASP A 153 33.20 -4.20 31.72
C ASP A 153 33.39 -4.69 33.15
N ALA A 154 33.74 -5.97 33.32
CA ALA A 154 34.00 -6.59 34.63
C ALA A 154 35.16 -5.91 35.38
N ALA A 155 35.90 -5.01 34.70
CA ALA A 155 36.94 -4.17 35.27
C ALA A 155 36.40 -2.98 36.08
N ALA A 156 35.14 -2.58 35.93
CA ALA A 156 34.56 -1.46 36.69
C ALA A 156 34.02 -1.86 38.08
N THR A 157 34.01 -3.16 38.41
CA THR A 157 33.38 -3.69 39.65
C THR A 157 34.37 -4.23 40.69
N LEU A 158 35.65 -3.83 40.64
CA LEU A 158 36.63 -4.18 41.68
C LEU A 158 37.39 -2.93 42.18
N GLY A 159 36.68 -2.06 42.86
CA GLY A 159 37.25 -1.16 43.86
C GLY A 159 36.65 -1.47 45.23
N PRO A 160 37.34 -2.15 46.14
CA PRO A 160 36.86 -2.35 47.49
C PRO A 160 37.18 -1.09 48.30
N ASP A 161 36.28 -0.11 48.29
CA ASP A 161 36.03 0.79 49.43
C ASP A 161 35.04 1.88 49.02
N LEU A 162 33.82 1.82 49.59
CA LEU A 162 33.28 2.86 50.46
C LEU A 162 31.80 2.54 50.75
N ALA A 163 31.56 2.03 51.95
CA ALA A 163 30.27 2.10 52.58
C ALA A 163 29.93 3.56 52.94
N ALA A 164 28.65 3.88 52.83
CA ALA A 164 27.94 5.05 53.37
C ALA A 164 27.97 6.37 52.56
N SER A 165 26.94 6.58 51.72
CA SER A 165 26.15 7.84 51.65
C SER A 165 24.92 7.72 50.73
N GLY A 166 23.71 7.97 51.29
CA GLY A 166 22.47 8.52 50.69
C GLY A 166 21.85 7.98 49.36
N PRO A 167 20.52 8.07 49.17
CA PRO A 167 19.89 7.81 47.87
C PRO A 167 19.98 9.08 47.02
N ALA A 168 21.09 9.25 46.30
CA ALA A 168 21.24 10.30 45.29
C ALA A 168 22.04 9.73 44.11
N GLY A 169 21.40 9.74 42.93
CA GLY A 169 22.05 9.50 41.64
C GLY A 169 22.53 8.06 41.41
N ALA A 170 21.62 7.18 41.00
CA ALA A 170 22.07 6.07 40.17
C ALA A 170 22.53 6.70 38.85
N GLU A 171 23.85 6.83 38.64
CA GLU A 171 24.41 7.07 37.31
C GLU A 171 23.85 5.96 36.40
N GLU A 172 23.00 6.33 35.44
CA GLU A 172 22.53 5.42 34.40
C GLU A 172 23.77 4.89 33.69
N THR A 173 24.08 3.61 33.94
CA THR A 173 25.17 2.92 33.26
C THR A 173 24.84 2.95 31.78
N SER A 174 25.66 3.61 30.96
CA SER A 174 25.40 3.72 29.53
C SER A 174 25.33 2.32 28.92
N VAL A 175 24.15 1.98 28.43
CA VAL A 175 23.89 0.66 27.87
C VAL A 175 24.47 0.63 26.46
N ARG A 176 25.60 -0.08 26.30
CA ARG A 176 26.17 -0.36 24.99
C ARG A 176 25.56 -1.62 24.37
N PHE A 177 25.69 -1.74 23.05
CA PHE A 177 25.20 -2.85 22.26
C PHE A 177 26.33 -3.51 21.48
N ASP A 178 26.35 -4.84 21.44
CA ASP A 178 27.11 -5.60 20.46
C ASP A 178 26.19 -5.97 19.30
N VAL A 179 26.51 -5.48 18.11
CA VAL A 179 25.84 -5.81 16.84
C VAL A 179 26.70 -6.80 16.08
N VAL A 180 26.18 -8.02 15.88
CA VAL A 180 26.89 -9.08 15.15
C VAL A 180 26.44 -9.09 13.69
N LEU A 181 27.39 -9.12 12.77
CA LEU A 181 27.17 -9.21 11.34
C LEU A 181 27.29 -10.67 10.85
N ASP A 182 26.78 -10.96 9.66
CA ASP A 182 26.82 -12.29 9.03
C ASP A 182 28.22 -12.76 8.64
N ASP A 183 29.17 -11.84 8.51
CA ASP A 183 30.60 -12.13 8.31
C ASP A 183 31.38 -12.39 9.62
N GLY A 184 30.71 -12.30 10.78
CA GLY A 184 31.29 -12.50 12.10
C GLY A 184 31.88 -11.25 12.74
N THR A 185 31.85 -10.10 12.06
CA THR A 185 32.21 -8.80 12.65
C THR A 185 31.27 -8.46 13.81
N VAL A 186 31.83 -7.89 14.88
CA VAL A 186 31.06 -7.39 16.03
C VAL A 186 31.35 -5.90 16.20
N LEU A 187 30.30 -5.10 16.16
CA LEU A 187 30.35 -3.66 16.36
C LEU A 187 29.79 -3.33 17.75
N THR A 188 30.60 -2.70 18.61
CA THR A 188 30.14 -2.22 19.93
C THR A 188 29.75 -0.75 19.82
N VAL A 189 28.48 -0.43 20.06
CA VAL A 189 27.90 0.90 19.83
C VAL A 189 27.04 1.38 21.00
N ASP A 190 26.90 2.69 21.17
CA ASP A 190 26.06 3.28 22.23
C ASP A 190 24.57 3.31 21.88
N SER A 191 24.23 3.23 20.59
CA SER A 191 22.85 3.29 20.11
C SER A 191 22.64 2.54 18.80
N VAL A 192 21.46 1.96 18.64
CA VAL A 192 21.04 1.19 17.47
C VAL A 192 19.71 1.74 16.95
N VAL A 193 19.68 2.10 15.67
CA VAL A 193 18.44 2.45 14.96
C VAL A 193 18.07 1.32 14.00
N LEU A 194 16.88 0.74 14.20
CA LEU A 194 16.29 -0.27 13.32
C LEU A 194 15.50 0.40 12.20
N ALA A 195 16.13 0.54 11.04
CA ALA A 195 15.57 1.08 9.79
C ALA A 195 15.46 -0.02 8.72
N VAL A 196 15.10 -1.23 9.14
CA VAL A 196 15.19 -2.48 8.35
C VAL A 196 14.23 -2.57 7.16
N GLY A 197 13.23 -1.69 7.07
CA GLY A 197 12.38 -1.56 5.88
C GLY A 197 11.51 -2.79 5.61
N HIS A 198 11.39 -3.18 4.33
CA HIS A 198 10.65 -4.36 3.93
C HIS A 198 11.39 -5.62 4.37
N LEU A 199 10.67 -6.54 5.02
CA LEU A 199 11.20 -7.82 5.46
C LEU A 199 10.61 -8.93 4.60
N ASP A 200 11.42 -9.94 4.33
CA ASP A 200 10.90 -11.23 3.91
C ASP A 200 10.01 -11.82 5.00
N ALA A 201 9.04 -12.62 4.55
CA ALA A 201 8.03 -13.20 5.42
C ALA A 201 7.91 -14.70 5.15
N ARG A 202 7.78 -15.46 6.23
CA ARG A 202 7.43 -16.87 6.18
C ARG A 202 6.08 -17.03 5.49
N LEU A 203 6.01 -17.97 4.55
CA LEU A 203 4.78 -18.28 3.83
C LEU A 203 3.67 -18.73 4.78
N ASN A 204 2.44 -18.30 4.50
CA ASN A 204 1.27 -18.77 5.25
C ASN A 204 0.95 -20.25 4.90
N PRO A 205 0.05 -20.93 5.64
CA PRO A 205 -0.25 -22.35 5.39
C PRO A 205 -0.65 -22.68 3.95
N GLU A 206 -1.53 -21.88 3.34
CA GLU A 206 -1.98 -22.07 1.95
C GLU A 206 -0.82 -21.89 0.95
N GLN A 207 0.01 -20.87 1.15
CA GLN A 207 1.18 -20.61 0.31
C GLN A 207 2.25 -21.71 0.44
N ARG A 208 2.42 -22.29 1.64
CA ARG A 208 3.31 -23.46 1.84
C ARG A 208 2.77 -24.69 1.14
N GLU A 209 1.46 -24.91 1.18
CA GLU A 209 0.83 -26.01 0.44
C GLU A 209 1.02 -25.86 -1.08
N LEU A 210 0.83 -24.64 -1.61
CA LEU A 210 1.07 -24.34 -3.02
C LEU A 210 2.54 -24.56 -3.41
N LEU A 211 3.49 -24.12 -2.57
CA LEU A 211 4.93 -24.33 -2.80
C LEU A 211 5.29 -25.81 -2.80
N SER A 212 4.87 -26.55 -1.78
CA SER A 212 5.12 -28.00 -1.65
C SER A 212 4.52 -28.78 -2.82
N ALA A 213 3.29 -28.45 -3.23
CA ALA A 213 2.67 -29.07 -4.39
C ALA A 213 3.42 -28.74 -5.69
N ALA A 214 3.99 -27.53 -5.81
CA ALA A 214 4.79 -27.16 -6.97
C ALA A 214 6.06 -28.02 -7.08
N GLU A 215 6.75 -28.23 -5.96
CA GLU A 215 7.95 -29.07 -5.87
C GLU A 215 7.64 -30.53 -6.19
N GLU A 216 6.57 -31.09 -5.60
CA GLU A 216 6.13 -32.48 -5.83
C GLU A 216 5.71 -32.73 -7.29
N LEU A 217 5.04 -31.76 -7.91
CA LEU A 217 4.41 -31.92 -9.22
C LEU A 217 5.22 -31.25 -10.36
N GLY A 218 6.38 -30.69 -10.08
CA GLY A 218 7.22 -30.01 -11.07
C GLY A 218 6.53 -28.80 -11.71
N LEU A 219 5.78 -28.03 -10.92
CA LEU A 219 5.09 -26.80 -11.34
C LEU A 219 5.94 -25.57 -11.01
N LEU A 220 5.60 -24.43 -11.63
CA LEU A 220 6.18 -23.15 -11.28
C LEU A 220 5.27 -22.42 -10.29
N TYR A 221 5.71 -22.27 -9.05
CA TYR A 221 5.09 -21.37 -8.08
C TYR A 221 6.07 -20.25 -7.71
N VAL A 222 5.62 -19.01 -7.87
CA VAL A 222 6.35 -17.81 -7.45
C VAL A 222 5.64 -17.25 -6.20
N PRO A 223 6.21 -17.39 -5.00
CA PRO A 223 5.63 -16.86 -3.76
C PRO A 223 5.65 -15.32 -3.73
N PRO A 224 5.04 -14.66 -2.73
CA PRO A 224 5.09 -13.21 -2.60
C PRO A 224 6.54 -12.73 -2.50
N ALA A 225 6.91 -11.76 -3.34
CA ALA A 225 8.26 -11.22 -3.44
C ALA A 225 8.22 -9.79 -3.99
N ALA A 226 9.32 -9.04 -3.83
CA ALA A 226 9.47 -7.81 -4.59
C ALA A 226 9.64 -8.18 -6.09
N PRO A 227 8.97 -7.49 -7.03
CA PRO A 227 9.07 -7.84 -8.45
C PRO A 227 10.50 -7.79 -9.02
N ALA A 228 11.39 -7.01 -8.40
CA ALA A 228 12.79 -6.93 -8.79
C ALA A 228 13.61 -8.19 -8.44
N ASP A 229 13.15 -8.99 -7.47
CA ASP A 229 13.86 -10.20 -7.00
C ASP A 229 13.45 -11.46 -7.76
N VAL A 230 12.38 -11.37 -8.56
CA VAL A 230 11.84 -12.53 -9.28
C VAL A 230 12.57 -12.71 -10.61
N ASP A 231 13.11 -13.91 -10.83
CA ASP A 231 13.58 -14.32 -12.15
C ASP A 231 12.40 -14.62 -13.08
N TRP A 232 11.99 -13.59 -13.82
CA TRP A 232 10.88 -13.66 -14.78
C TRP A 232 11.16 -14.57 -15.98
N SER A 233 12.41 -14.96 -16.24
CA SER A 233 12.76 -15.85 -17.35
C SER A 233 12.18 -17.26 -17.18
N ARG A 234 11.95 -17.67 -15.92
CA ARG A 234 11.33 -18.94 -15.53
C ARG A 234 9.89 -19.07 -16.01
N VAL A 235 9.19 -17.96 -16.25
CA VAL A 235 7.80 -17.97 -16.74
C VAL A 235 7.82 -18.31 -18.25
N PRO A 236 7.20 -19.43 -18.67
CA PRO A 236 7.25 -19.86 -20.07
C PRO A 236 6.41 -18.97 -20.99
N ALA A 237 6.94 -18.68 -22.18
CA ALA A 237 6.22 -17.97 -23.24
C ALA A 237 5.04 -18.81 -23.78
N GLY A 238 3.94 -18.15 -24.16
CA GLY A 238 2.78 -18.79 -24.79
C GLY A 238 1.98 -19.74 -23.90
N LYS A 239 2.37 -19.92 -22.64
CA LYS A 239 1.67 -20.77 -21.67
C LYS A 239 0.78 -19.95 -20.75
N THR A 240 -0.28 -20.57 -20.23
CA THR A 240 -1.15 -19.96 -19.23
C THR A 240 -0.42 -19.80 -17.90
N VAL A 241 -0.61 -18.67 -17.24
CA VAL A 241 -0.14 -18.40 -15.88
C VAL A 241 -1.26 -17.80 -15.03
N LEU A 242 -1.47 -18.37 -13.84
CA LEU A 242 -2.39 -17.79 -12.86
C LEU A 242 -1.66 -16.70 -12.08
N VAL A 243 -2.28 -15.53 -11.93
CA VAL A 243 -1.70 -14.43 -11.15
C VAL A 243 -2.68 -14.03 -10.05
N ARG A 244 -2.30 -14.31 -8.79
CA ARG A 244 -3.10 -13.99 -7.60
C ARG A 244 -2.71 -12.61 -7.06
N GLY A 245 -3.69 -11.71 -7.03
CA GLY A 245 -3.52 -10.31 -6.65
C GLY A 245 -3.57 -9.39 -7.88
N MET A 246 -4.35 -8.30 -7.77
CA MET A 246 -4.39 -7.20 -8.76
C MET A 246 -4.11 -5.85 -8.10
N GLY A 247 -3.20 -5.85 -7.11
CA GLY A 247 -2.68 -4.63 -6.46
C GLY A 247 -1.52 -4.01 -7.26
N LEU A 248 -0.71 -3.16 -6.64
CA LEU A 248 0.38 -2.46 -7.33
C LEU A 248 1.43 -3.40 -7.96
N ASN A 249 1.84 -4.47 -7.25
CA ASN A 249 2.79 -5.45 -7.77
C ASN A 249 2.28 -6.16 -9.04
N PHE A 250 0.96 -6.30 -9.21
CA PHE A 250 0.41 -6.91 -10.43
C PHE A 250 0.80 -6.14 -11.70
N PHE A 251 0.86 -4.81 -11.63
CA PHE A 251 1.24 -4.00 -12.79
C PHE A 251 2.73 -4.12 -13.14
N ASP A 252 3.57 -4.44 -12.16
CA ASP A 252 4.98 -4.76 -12.38
C ASP A 252 5.11 -6.14 -13.06
N VAL A 253 4.38 -7.16 -12.57
CA VAL A 253 4.28 -8.49 -13.20
C VAL A 253 3.77 -8.37 -14.64
N MET A 254 2.68 -7.61 -14.83
CA MET A 254 2.06 -7.34 -16.13
C MET A 254 3.08 -6.71 -17.08
N GLY A 255 3.76 -5.64 -16.65
CA GLY A 255 4.78 -4.98 -17.47
C GLY A 255 5.90 -5.95 -17.89
N GLN A 256 6.40 -6.77 -16.96
CA GLN A 256 7.49 -7.71 -17.25
C GLN A 256 7.12 -8.82 -18.21
N LEU A 257 5.92 -9.38 -18.05
CA LEU A 257 5.44 -10.48 -18.87
C LEU A 257 4.89 -10.02 -20.22
N THR A 258 4.81 -8.71 -20.47
CA THR A 258 4.28 -8.11 -21.70
C THR A 258 5.31 -7.24 -22.41
N GLU A 259 5.47 -5.96 -22.02
CA GLU A 259 6.47 -5.04 -22.56
C GLU A 259 7.90 -5.59 -22.37
N GLY A 260 8.18 -6.18 -21.20
CA GLY A 260 9.47 -6.84 -20.92
C GLY A 260 9.74 -8.06 -21.82
N ARG A 261 8.69 -8.61 -22.46
CA ARG A 261 8.78 -9.66 -23.48
C ARG A 261 8.77 -9.10 -24.91
N GLY A 262 8.79 -7.78 -25.08
CA GLY A 262 8.96 -7.09 -26.36
C GLY A 262 7.67 -6.66 -27.04
N GLY A 263 6.50 -6.90 -26.43
CA GLY A 263 5.25 -6.35 -26.94
C GLY A 263 5.18 -4.84 -26.70
N ARG A 264 4.24 -4.18 -27.39
CA ARG A 264 4.21 -2.70 -27.46
C ARG A 264 2.80 -2.16 -27.32
N PHE A 265 2.64 -1.09 -26.55
CA PHE A 265 1.41 -0.30 -26.54
C PHE A 265 1.51 0.81 -27.59
N VAL A 266 0.46 0.95 -28.40
CA VAL A 266 0.30 2.00 -29.41
C VAL A 266 -0.95 2.80 -29.06
N ALA A 267 -0.82 4.11 -28.99
CA ALA A 267 -1.97 4.99 -28.81
C ALA A 267 -2.80 5.06 -30.09
N GLY A 268 -4.13 5.02 -29.95
CA GLY A 268 -5.04 5.27 -31.06
C GLY A 268 -4.94 6.72 -31.55
N GLU A 269 -5.25 6.95 -32.83
CA GLU A 269 -5.37 8.31 -33.36
C GLU A 269 -6.56 9.03 -32.70
N GLY A 270 -6.28 10.08 -31.92
CA GLY A 270 -7.31 10.98 -31.37
C GLY A 270 -8.01 10.51 -30.09
N ASN A 271 -7.60 9.41 -29.44
CA ASN A 271 -8.12 9.01 -28.14
C ASN A 271 -7.02 8.49 -27.19
N ALA A 272 -7.33 8.44 -25.88
CA ALA A 272 -6.44 7.88 -24.86
C ALA A 272 -6.47 6.33 -24.82
N GLU A 273 -7.03 5.70 -25.85
CA GLU A 273 -7.21 4.27 -25.93
C GLU A 273 -5.93 3.61 -26.46
N LEU A 274 -5.52 2.53 -25.80
CA LEU A 274 -4.33 1.78 -26.19
C LEU A 274 -4.70 0.52 -26.96
N THR A 275 -3.93 0.27 -28.02
CA THR A 275 -3.87 -1.03 -28.69
C THR A 275 -2.57 -1.71 -28.31
N TYR A 276 -2.62 -2.99 -27.96
CA TYR A 276 -1.43 -3.78 -27.67
C TYR A 276 -1.02 -4.60 -28.90
N LEU A 277 0.27 -4.54 -29.24
CA LEU A 277 0.90 -5.34 -30.28
C LEU A 277 1.73 -6.44 -29.60
N PRO A 278 1.27 -7.71 -29.61
CA PRO A 278 2.00 -8.82 -29.01
C PRO A 278 3.32 -9.09 -29.74
N SER A 279 4.33 -9.52 -28.99
CA SER A 279 5.58 -10.06 -29.55
C SER A 279 5.50 -11.56 -29.85
N GLY A 280 4.50 -12.26 -29.30
CA GLY A 280 4.38 -13.71 -29.34
C GLY A 280 5.17 -14.42 -28.23
N ARG A 281 5.83 -13.68 -27.34
CA ARG A 281 6.59 -14.21 -26.20
C ARG A 281 5.86 -14.05 -24.86
N GLU A 282 4.69 -13.42 -24.87
CA GLU A 282 3.84 -13.24 -23.70
C GLU A 282 3.22 -14.58 -23.27
N PRO A 283 3.05 -14.82 -21.95
CA PRO A 283 2.14 -15.86 -21.48
C PRO A 283 0.67 -15.38 -21.58
N LEU A 284 -0.27 -16.32 -21.50
CA LEU A 284 -1.68 -15.99 -21.23
C LEU A 284 -1.83 -15.78 -19.72
N ILE A 285 -2.02 -14.53 -19.30
CA ILE A 285 -2.18 -14.15 -17.89
C ILE A 285 -3.65 -14.32 -17.51
N ILE A 286 -3.95 -15.13 -16.49
CA ILE A 286 -5.28 -15.17 -15.88
C ILE A 286 -5.19 -14.56 -14.49
N ALA A 287 -5.65 -13.32 -14.37
CA ALA A 287 -5.52 -12.49 -13.19
C ALA A 287 -6.71 -12.66 -12.23
N ALA A 288 -6.44 -12.56 -10.94
CA ALA A 288 -7.43 -12.81 -9.90
C ALA A 288 -7.30 -11.84 -8.73
N SER A 289 -8.42 -11.32 -8.24
CA SER A 289 -8.48 -10.54 -7.01
C SER A 289 -9.82 -10.79 -6.32
N ARG A 290 -9.89 -10.58 -5.01
CA ARG A 290 -11.14 -10.70 -4.24
C ARG A 290 -12.26 -9.81 -4.81
N ARG A 291 -11.91 -8.63 -5.32
CA ARG A 291 -12.87 -7.67 -5.91
C ARG A 291 -13.27 -8.01 -7.34
N GLY A 292 -12.53 -8.91 -8.00
CA GLY A 292 -12.64 -9.19 -9.43
C GLY A 292 -12.07 -8.09 -10.35
N THR A 293 -11.62 -6.96 -9.80
CA THR A 293 -10.97 -5.84 -10.51
C THR A 293 -9.67 -5.41 -9.82
N PRO A 294 -8.77 -4.65 -10.49
CA PRO A 294 -7.68 -3.97 -9.81
C PRO A 294 -8.18 -2.79 -8.97
N TYR A 295 -7.26 -2.11 -8.27
CA TYR A 295 -7.54 -0.83 -7.61
C TYR A 295 -7.88 0.25 -8.64
N ARG A 296 -8.69 1.24 -8.23
CA ARG A 296 -9.01 2.40 -9.08
C ARG A 296 -7.78 3.24 -9.36
N ALA A 297 -7.65 3.72 -10.58
CA ALA A 297 -6.59 4.62 -10.98
C ALA A 297 -6.71 5.98 -10.28
N LYS A 298 -5.55 6.61 -10.07
CA LYS A 298 -5.48 8.00 -9.62
C LYS A 298 -6.13 8.94 -10.64
N ALA A 299 -6.75 10.02 -10.14
CA ALA A 299 -7.18 11.13 -10.98
C ALA A 299 -5.96 11.84 -11.57
N THR A 300 -6.10 12.39 -12.77
CA THR A 300 -5.09 13.28 -13.34
C THR A 300 -5.22 14.64 -12.66
N LEU A 301 -4.25 14.96 -11.80
CA LEU A 301 -4.24 16.14 -10.95
C LEU A 301 -2.92 16.90 -11.08
N THR A 302 -2.98 18.22 -10.87
CA THR A 302 -1.78 19.08 -10.79
C THR A 302 -0.98 18.83 -9.50
N GLY A 303 -1.66 18.48 -8.40
CA GLY A 303 -1.05 18.18 -7.10
C GLY A 303 -1.34 16.77 -6.60
N TYR A 304 -0.77 16.40 -5.45
CA TYR A 304 -1.01 15.08 -4.87
C TYR A 304 -2.44 14.89 -4.40
N TYR A 305 -3.04 15.97 -3.88
CA TYR A 305 -4.43 16.03 -3.49
C TYR A 305 -5.19 17.02 -4.40
N PRO A 306 -6.48 16.79 -4.70
CA PRO A 306 -7.26 17.69 -5.55
C PRO A 306 -7.48 19.06 -4.88
N GLY A 307 -7.15 20.15 -5.58
CA GLY A 307 -7.18 21.50 -5.02
C GLY A 307 -8.59 22.04 -4.75
N THR A 308 -9.59 21.57 -5.49
CA THR A 308 -11.01 21.93 -5.30
C THR A 308 -11.66 21.24 -4.11
N VAL A 309 -11.06 20.16 -3.58
CA VAL A 309 -11.59 19.46 -2.41
C VAL A 309 -11.04 20.10 -1.13
N ARG A 310 -11.96 20.44 -0.22
CA ARG A 310 -11.62 20.90 1.12
C ARG A 310 -12.40 20.08 2.13
N LEU A 311 -11.70 19.49 3.10
CA LEU A 311 -12.34 18.82 4.23
C LEU A 311 -13.07 19.88 5.07
N ARG A 312 -14.37 19.69 5.25
CA ARG A 312 -15.28 20.53 6.04
C ARG A 312 -15.54 19.92 7.40
N TYR A 313 -15.48 18.59 7.51
CA TYR A 313 -15.84 17.86 8.73
C TYR A 313 -14.64 17.15 9.35
N CYS A 314 -13.90 16.34 8.59
CA CYS A 314 -12.72 15.57 9.03
C CYS A 314 -11.45 16.44 8.99
N THR A 315 -11.48 17.58 9.67
CA THR A 315 -10.34 18.52 9.71
C THR A 315 -9.41 18.22 10.89
N GLU A 316 -8.14 18.65 10.82
CA GLU A 316 -7.21 18.53 11.95
C GLU A 316 -7.76 19.21 13.22
N GLY A 317 -8.42 20.37 13.07
CA GLY A 317 -9.08 21.05 14.19
C GLY A 317 -10.30 20.31 14.74
N ALA A 318 -11.07 19.59 13.91
CA ALA A 318 -12.17 18.75 14.40
C ALA A 318 -11.64 17.56 15.20
N ILE A 319 -10.52 16.97 14.77
CA ILE A 319 -9.88 15.86 15.46
C ILE A 319 -9.21 16.31 16.76
N ALA A 320 -8.53 17.46 16.75
CA ALA A 320 -7.88 18.01 17.94
C ALA A 320 -8.84 18.18 19.13
N LYS A 321 -10.11 18.51 18.87
CA LYS A 321 -11.14 18.64 19.91
C LYS A 321 -11.36 17.39 20.74
N PHE A 322 -11.17 16.19 20.17
CA PHE A 322 -11.26 14.95 20.96
C PHE A 322 -10.15 14.91 22.01
N ALA A 323 -8.90 15.14 21.58
CA ALA A 323 -7.74 15.18 22.47
C ALA A 323 -7.85 16.31 23.52
N GLU A 324 -8.27 17.52 23.11
CA GLU A 324 -8.52 18.66 24.01
C GLU A 324 -9.58 18.36 25.07
N SER A 325 -10.54 17.48 24.75
CA SER A 325 -11.60 17.05 25.67
C SER A 325 -11.23 15.78 26.46
N GLY A 326 -10.01 15.24 26.29
CA GLY A 326 -9.58 14.00 26.93
C GLY A 326 -10.29 12.74 26.41
N ILE A 327 -10.90 12.82 25.22
CA ILE A 327 -11.65 11.73 24.59
C ILE A 327 -10.75 10.98 23.63
N ARG A 328 -10.72 9.65 23.75
CA ARG A 328 -10.17 8.75 22.73
C ARG A 328 -11.29 8.37 21.76
N PRO A 329 -11.30 8.88 20.52
CA PRO A 329 -12.40 8.64 19.59
C PRO A 329 -12.46 7.17 19.15
N SER A 330 -13.67 6.70 18.85
CA SER A 330 -13.90 5.47 18.11
C SER A 330 -13.87 5.73 16.61
N PHE A 331 -13.23 4.85 15.85
CA PHE A 331 -13.10 5.04 14.41
C PHE A 331 -14.47 5.12 13.71
N ASP A 332 -15.35 4.13 13.95
CA ASP A 332 -16.62 4.02 13.22
C ASP A 332 -17.68 5.05 13.64
N TYR A 333 -17.63 5.49 14.90
CA TYR A 333 -18.64 6.39 15.47
C TYR A 333 -18.23 7.86 15.46
N ASP A 334 -16.93 8.14 15.59
CA ASP A 334 -16.44 9.50 15.76
C ASP A 334 -15.66 10.00 14.53
N LEU A 335 -14.86 9.16 13.88
CA LEU A 335 -13.96 9.58 12.79
C LEU A 335 -14.57 9.35 11.40
N TRP A 336 -15.07 8.14 11.12
CA TRP A 336 -15.67 7.79 9.84
C TRP A 336 -16.85 8.70 9.46
N PRO A 337 -17.78 9.06 10.36
CA PRO A 337 -18.88 9.96 10.00
C PRO A 337 -18.43 11.37 9.61
N LEU A 338 -17.27 11.84 10.09
CA LEU A 338 -16.69 13.10 9.61
C LEU A 338 -16.25 12.93 8.15
N LEU A 339 -15.45 11.89 7.88
CA LEU A 339 -14.89 11.66 6.56
C LEU A 339 -15.95 11.29 5.51
N HIS A 340 -16.95 10.52 5.89
CA HIS A 340 -18.06 10.14 5.02
C HIS A 340 -18.82 11.39 4.53
N ARG A 341 -19.09 12.35 5.41
CA ARG A 341 -19.73 13.62 5.03
C ARG A 341 -18.87 14.44 4.06
N ASP A 342 -17.55 14.44 4.24
CA ASP A 342 -16.64 15.09 3.29
C ASP A 342 -16.67 14.43 1.91
N ALA A 343 -16.69 13.09 1.85
CA ALA A 343 -16.80 12.35 0.59
C ALA A 343 -18.14 12.61 -0.13
N VAL A 344 -19.25 12.59 0.62
CA VAL A 344 -20.60 12.90 0.10
C VAL A 344 -20.64 14.34 -0.43
N TRP A 345 -20.14 15.31 0.34
CA TRP A 345 -20.11 16.70 -0.10
C TRP A 345 -19.24 16.89 -1.33
N ALA A 346 -18.04 16.31 -1.37
CA ALA A 346 -17.13 16.41 -2.51
C ALA A 346 -17.74 15.84 -3.79
N TYR A 347 -18.45 14.70 -3.69
CA TYR A 347 -19.18 14.13 -4.82
C TYR A 347 -20.24 15.09 -5.35
N TYR A 348 -21.19 15.49 -4.49
CA TYR A 348 -22.38 16.20 -4.95
C TYR A 348 -22.11 17.68 -5.30
N SER A 349 -21.16 18.33 -4.64
CA SER A 349 -20.71 19.67 -5.04
C SER A 349 -20.00 19.66 -6.40
N THR A 350 -19.24 18.61 -6.69
CA THR A 350 -18.64 18.40 -8.02
C THR A 350 -19.71 18.09 -9.06
N LEU A 351 -20.65 17.18 -8.75
CA LEU A 351 -21.76 16.83 -9.65
C LEU A 351 -22.60 18.07 -10.03
N ALA A 352 -22.95 18.89 -9.03
CA ALA A 352 -23.70 20.13 -9.24
C ALA A 352 -22.96 21.13 -10.14
N ARG A 353 -21.62 21.13 -10.12
CA ARG A 353 -20.77 22.01 -10.93
C ARG A 353 -20.54 21.47 -12.34
N SER A 354 -20.14 20.21 -12.47
CA SER A 354 -19.70 19.62 -13.73
C SER A 354 -20.80 18.95 -14.54
N GLN A 355 -21.90 18.55 -13.89
CA GLN A 355 -23.04 17.85 -14.50
C GLN A 355 -24.36 18.37 -13.93
N PRO A 356 -24.67 19.69 -14.07
CA PRO A 356 -25.83 20.32 -13.43
C PRO A 356 -27.16 19.68 -13.84
N ASP A 357 -27.24 19.12 -15.04
CA ASP A 357 -28.44 18.41 -15.51
C ASP A 357 -28.81 17.23 -14.61
N ALA A 358 -27.86 16.59 -13.93
CA ALA A 358 -28.14 15.48 -13.00
C ALA A 358 -29.02 15.89 -11.80
N ILE A 359 -29.16 17.21 -11.53
CA ILE A 359 -29.95 17.79 -10.46
C ILE A 359 -31.36 18.16 -10.96
N LEU A 360 -32.40 17.72 -10.25
CA LEU A 360 -33.80 17.81 -10.66
C LEU A 360 -34.51 19.13 -10.31
N THR A 361 -34.11 19.81 -9.23
CA THR A 361 -34.82 21.02 -8.75
C THR A 361 -34.00 22.31 -8.94
N GLY A 362 -32.68 22.23 -8.82
CA GLY A 362 -31.73 23.33 -9.04
C GLY A 362 -30.43 23.11 -8.24
N PRO A 363 -29.22 23.31 -8.81
CA PRO A 363 -27.96 23.03 -8.12
C PRO A 363 -27.78 23.76 -6.78
N ALA A 364 -28.10 25.06 -6.72
CA ALA A 364 -27.95 25.85 -5.49
C ALA A 364 -28.94 25.44 -4.38
N GLU A 365 -30.18 25.13 -4.76
CA GLU A 365 -31.20 24.63 -3.83
C GLU A 365 -30.77 23.28 -3.23
N PHE A 366 -30.36 22.35 -4.10
CA PHE A 366 -29.88 21.03 -3.69
C PHE A 366 -28.68 21.13 -2.73
N LEU A 367 -27.65 21.91 -3.07
CA LEU A 367 -26.46 22.01 -2.23
C LEU A 367 -26.75 22.64 -0.86
N ARG A 368 -27.70 23.58 -0.78
CA ARG A 368 -28.16 24.13 0.50
C ARG A 368 -28.87 23.07 1.34
N ALA A 369 -29.82 22.35 0.76
CA ALA A 369 -30.52 21.26 1.45
C ALA A 369 -29.56 20.14 1.89
N LEU A 370 -28.57 19.81 1.06
CA LEU A 370 -27.54 18.83 1.39
C LEU A 370 -26.68 19.31 2.56
N ASP A 371 -26.17 20.55 2.54
CA ASP A 371 -25.34 21.08 3.64
C ASP A 371 -26.07 21.07 4.99
N GLU A 372 -27.35 21.44 4.99
CA GLU A 372 -28.22 21.37 6.17
C GLU A 372 -28.34 19.91 6.66
N SER A 373 -28.53 18.94 5.77
CA SER A 373 -28.65 17.52 6.13
C SER A 373 -27.36 16.90 6.70
N LEU A 374 -26.19 17.38 6.27
CA LEU A 374 -24.88 16.89 6.72
C LEU A 374 -24.46 17.48 8.08
N ARG A 375 -25.24 18.42 8.64
CA ARG A 375 -24.98 19.07 9.94
C ARG A 375 -26.11 18.72 10.93
N PRO A 376 -26.15 17.48 11.44
CA PRO A 376 -27.18 17.09 12.39
C PRO A 376 -27.15 18.02 13.61
N HIS A 377 -28.32 18.49 14.02
CA HIS A 377 -28.47 19.26 15.26
C HIS A 377 -28.07 18.39 16.44
N ALA A 378 -27.42 18.97 17.46
CA ALA A 378 -26.88 18.25 18.63
C ALA A 378 -27.92 17.40 19.40
N HIS A 379 -29.22 17.66 19.21
CA HIS A 379 -30.33 16.95 19.84
C HIS A 379 -31.14 16.08 18.85
N SER A 380 -30.69 15.93 17.61
CA SER A 380 -31.36 15.10 16.60
C SER A 380 -31.15 13.61 16.91
N THR A 381 -32.24 12.85 16.99
CA THR A 381 -32.20 11.38 17.02
C THR A 381 -32.12 10.77 15.62
N ALA A 382 -32.37 11.56 14.57
CA ALA A 382 -32.26 11.12 13.18
C ALA A 382 -30.78 11.05 12.75
N LYS A 383 -30.39 9.90 12.18
CA LYS A 383 -29.08 9.70 11.55
C LYS A 383 -28.96 10.60 10.32
N TRP A 384 -27.87 11.36 10.23
CA TRP A 384 -27.65 12.33 9.15
C TRP A 384 -27.67 11.65 7.77
N GLU A 385 -27.25 10.38 7.70
CA GLU A 385 -27.23 9.57 6.48
C GLU A 385 -28.64 9.47 5.87
N HIS A 386 -29.66 9.18 6.69
CA HIS A 386 -31.03 9.03 6.22
C HIS A 386 -31.62 10.35 5.72
N THR A 387 -31.32 11.45 6.43
CA THR A 387 -31.73 12.79 6.02
C THR A 387 -31.06 13.17 4.69
N ALA A 388 -29.76 12.92 4.56
CA ALA A 388 -29.02 13.19 3.33
C ALA A 388 -29.53 12.34 2.16
N GLU A 389 -29.76 11.04 2.37
CA GLU A 389 -30.35 10.15 1.36
C GLU A 389 -31.71 10.64 0.87
N SER A 390 -32.57 11.12 1.79
CA SER A 390 -33.88 11.67 1.44
C SER A 390 -33.77 12.92 0.57
N VAL A 391 -32.85 13.84 0.92
CA VAL A 391 -32.54 15.02 0.11
C VAL A 391 -32.01 14.60 -1.27
N ILE A 392 -31.02 13.71 -1.32
CA ILE A 392 -30.46 13.19 -2.57
C ILE A 392 -31.54 12.54 -3.45
N ALA A 393 -32.48 11.80 -2.85
CA ALA A 393 -33.54 11.12 -3.59
C ALA A 393 -34.53 12.09 -4.25
N VAL A 394 -34.79 13.24 -3.62
CA VAL A 394 -35.63 14.31 -4.16
C VAL A 394 -34.90 15.07 -5.27
N HIS A 395 -33.63 15.38 -5.04
CA HIS A 395 -32.90 16.35 -5.86
C HIS A 395 -32.03 15.76 -6.96
N VAL A 396 -31.63 14.47 -6.90
CA VAL A 396 -30.64 13.88 -7.83
C VAL A 396 -31.23 12.71 -8.60
N ARG A 397 -30.96 12.66 -9.92
CA ARG A 397 -31.30 11.52 -10.78
C ARG A 397 -30.72 10.22 -10.24
N ALA A 398 -31.50 9.14 -10.28
CA ALA A 398 -31.12 7.84 -9.70
C ALA A 398 -29.76 7.32 -10.20
N SER A 399 -29.44 7.49 -11.48
CA SER A 399 -28.17 7.04 -12.07
C SER A 399 -26.92 7.83 -11.62
N HIS A 400 -27.11 8.97 -10.93
CA HIS A 400 -26.03 9.82 -10.41
C HIS A 400 -25.99 9.83 -8.88
N ARG A 401 -26.69 8.91 -8.22
CA ARG A 401 -26.63 8.77 -6.76
C ARG A 401 -25.39 7.97 -6.39
N LEU A 402 -24.60 8.51 -5.47
CA LEU A 402 -23.38 7.89 -4.99
C LEU A 402 -23.69 6.65 -4.12
N ASP A 403 -23.18 5.50 -4.54
CA ASP A 403 -22.94 4.35 -3.66
C ASP A 403 -21.45 4.32 -3.30
N LEU A 404 -21.09 4.96 -2.19
CA LEU A 404 -19.69 5.17 -1.81
C LEU A 404 -18.98 3.85 -1.49
N LEU A 405 -19.63 2.97 -0.71
CA LEU A 405 -19.05 1.68 -0.33
C LEU A 405 -18.99 0.74 -1.53
N GLY A 406 -19.99 0.78 -2.41
CA GLY A 406 -20.03 0.01 -3.66
C GLY A 406 -18.89 0.35 -4.62
N LEU A 407 -18.31 1.56 -4.56
CA LEU A 407 -17.15 1.92 -5.39
C LEU A 407 -15.95 0.97 -5.23
N ALA A 408 -15.79 0.38 -4.05
CA ALA A 408 -14.70 -0.54 -3.74
C ALA A 408 -15.02 -2.00 -4.13
N ALA A 409 -16.26 -2.32 -4.49
CA ALA A 409 -16.68 -3.65 -4.89
C ALA A 409 -17.52 -3.57 -6.19
N PRO A 410 -16.93 -3.13 -7.31
CA PRO A 410 -17.67 -2.79 -8.55
C PRO A 410 -18.39 -3.98 -9.20
N LEU A 411 -18.02 -5.21 -8.83
CA LEU A 411 -18.65 -6.44 -9.32
C LEU A 411 -19.54 -7.13 -8.27
N ALA A 412 -19.73 -6.53 -7.09
CA ALA A 412 -20.56 -7.12 -6.04
C ALA A 412 -22.00 -7.31 -6.52
N GLY A 413 -22.57 -8.49 -6.23
CA GLY A 413 -23.94 -8.83 -6.60
C GLY A 413 -24.15 -9.15 -8.09
N ARG A 414 -23.08 -9.21 -8.90
CA ARG A 414 -23.15 -9.60 -10.32
C ARG A 414 -22.70 -11.06 -10.48
N SER A 415 -23.43 -11.79 -11.31
CA SER A 415 -23.02 -13.11 -11.82
C SER A 415 -22.81 -13.03 -13.34
N PHE A 416 -21.88 -13.83 -13.84
CA PHE A 416 -21.51 -13.86 -15.26
C PHE A 416 -21.73 -15.26 -15.81
N ASP A 417 -22.35 -15.38 -16.97
CA ASP A 417 -22.62 -16.67 -17.60
C ASP A 417 -21.36 -17.26 -18.26
N SER A 418 -20.41 -16.40 -18.65
CA SER A 418 -19.18 -16.79 -19.35
C SER A 418 -17.96 -15.98 -18.91
N ARG A 419 -16.75 -16.36 -19.36
CA ARG A 419 -15.50 -15.65 -18.99
C ARG A 419 -15.36 -14.41 -19.86
N ALA A 420 -15.76 -14.52 -21.12
CA ALA A 420 -15.86 -13.40 -22.05
C ALA A 420 -16.72 -12.28 -21.47
N GLU A 421 -17.91 -12.59 -20.92
CA GLU A 421 -18.79 -11.58 -20.31
C GLU A 421 -18.14 -10.89 -19.09
N LEU A 422 -17.40 -11.64 -18.27
CA LEU A 422 -16.62 -11.07 -17.16
C LEU A 422 -15.49 -10.18 -17.70
N ASP A 423 -14.73 -10.67 -18.68
CA ASP A 423 -13.61 -9.96 -19.27
C ASP A 423 -14.09 -8.62 -19.87
N ASP A 424 -15.20 -8.63 -20.61
CA ASP A 424 -15.86 -7.43 -21.15
C ASP A 424 -16.27 -6.47 -20.02
N ALA A 425 -16.88 -6.97 -18.95
CA ALA A 425 -17.29 -6.14 -17.82
C ALA A 425 -16.09 -5.51 -17.07
N VAL A 426 -14.96 -6.21 -16.98
CA VAL A 426 -13.73 -5.67 -16.39
C VAL A 426 -13.09 -4.65 -17.33
N VAL A 427 -13.09 -4.89 -18.64
CA VAL A 427 -12.62 -3.93 -19.65
C VAL A 427 -13.43 -2.63 -19.57
N ASP A 428 -14.76 -2.71 -19.53
CA ASP A 428 -15.64 -1.55 -19.38
C ASP A 428 -15.34 -0.77 -18.09
N TYR A 429 -15.13 -1.47 -16.98
CA TYR A 429 -14.73 -0.86 -15.71
C TYR A 429 -13.40 -0.10 -15.83
N LEU A 430 -12.39 -0.69 -16.48
CA LEU A 430 -11.07 -0.08 -16.64
C LEU A 430 -11.11 1.16 -17.53
N LEU A 431 -11.87 1.09 -18.63
CA LEU A 431 -12.03 2.21 -19.56
C LEU A 431 -12.84 3.35 -18.94
N ASP A 432 -13.91 3.04 -18.21
CA ASP A 432 -14.66 4.06 -17.46
C ASP A 432 -13.78 4.73 -16.40
N ASP A 433 -13.02 3.96 -15.62
CA ASP A 433 -12.16 4.51 -14.57
C ASP A 433 -11.03 5.38 -15.14
N ALA A 434 -10.43 4.98 -16.28
CA ALA A 434 -9.44 5.78 -17.00
C ALA A 434 -10.03 7.08 -17.56
N ARG A 435 -11.23 7.03 -18.16
CA ARG A 435 -11.96 8.21 -18.64
C ARG A 435 -12.29 9.17 -17.50
N ARG A 436 -12.75 8.65 -16.36
CA ARG A 436 -13.00 9.46 -15.15
C ARG A 436 -11.73 10.08 -14.60
N SER A 437 -10.62 9.36 -14.61
CA SER A 437 -9.32 9.90 -14.20
C SER A 437 -8.91 11.08 -15.07
N ALA A 438 -9.16 11.03 -16.38
CA ALA A 438 -8.84 12.10 -17.32
C ALA A 438 -9.67 13.38 -17.12
N LEU A 439 -10.89 13.27 -16.55
CA LEU A 439 -11.70 14.42 -16.16
C LEU A 439 -11.14 15.16 -14.92
N GLY A 440 -10.16 14.57 -14.23
CA GLY A 440 -9.47 15.20 -13.11
C GLY A 440 -10.43 15.69 -12.03
N GLU A 441 -10.38 16.99 -11.74
CA GLU A 441 -11.18 17.62 -10.68
C GLU A 441 -12.67 17.79 -11.05
N ASP A 442 -13.07 17.54 -12.29
CA ASP A 442 -14.46 17.63 -12.75
C ASP A 442 -15.24 16.31 -12.67
N ASP A 443 -14.60 15.18 -12.33
CA ASP A 443 -15.32 13.93 -12.07
C ASP A 443 -15.77 13.80 -10.61
N PRO A 444 -17.09 13.67 -10.34
CA PRO A 444 -17.62 13.53 -8.99
C PRO A 444 -17.08 12.33 -8.21
N VAL A 445 -16.85 11.19 -8.87
CA VAL A 445 -16.33 9.97 -8.21
C VAL A 445 -14.88 10.20 -7.79
N LYS A 446 -14.05 10.77 -8.66
CA LYS A 446 -12.65 11.10 -8.35
C LYS A 446 -12.55 12.14 -7.24
N MET A 447 -13.45 13.12 -7.16
CA MET A 447 -13.45 14.09 -6.04
C MET A 447 -13.92 13.48 -4.71
N ALA A 448 -14.86 12.54 -4.72
CA ALA A 448 -15.21 11.77 -3.53
C ALA A 448 -14.02 10.95 -3.00
N ILE A 449 -13.31 10.26 -3.92
CA ILE A 449 -12.07 9.53 -3.61
C ILE A 449 -10.98 10.49 -3.13
N GLY A 450 -10.90 11.68 -3.73
CA GLY A 450 -10.01 12.76 -3.31
C GLY A 450 -10.26 13.19 -1.87
N ALA A 451 -11.52 13.34 -1.46
CA ALA A 451 -11.86 13.63 -0.06
C ALA A 451 -11.43 12.50 0.88
N LEU A 452 -11.61 11.22 0.49
CA LEU A 452 -11.09 10.08 1.25
C LEU A 452 -9.55 10.13 1.36
N HIS A 453 -8.86 10.55 0.30
CA HIS A 453 -7.40 10.66 0.27
C HIS A 453 -6.88 11.78 1.17
N HIS A 454 -7.50 12.97 1.13
CA HIS A 454 -7.26 14.05 2.10
C HIS A 454 -7.53 13.58 3.53
N GLY A 455 -8.68 12.96 3.76
CA GLY A 455 -9.07 12.46 5.08
C GLY A 455 -8.09 11.44 5.63
N ARG A 456 -7.54 10.56 4.76
CA ARG A 456 -6.49 9.62 5.14
C ARG A 456 -5.26 10.35 5.68
N ALA A 457 -4.83 11.45 5.07
CA ALA A 457 -3.69 12.23 5.57
C ALA A 457 -3.95 12.79 6.98
N VAL A 458 -5.17 13.25 7.25
CA VAL A 458 -5.60 13.73 8.57
C VAL A 458 -5.71 12.58 9.59
N LEU A 459 -6.36 11.48 9.22
CA LEU A 459 -6.57 10.30 10.07
C LEU A 459 -5.25 9.65 10.48
N LYS A 460 -4.21 9.65 9.62
CA LYS A 460 -2.87 9.18 9.99
C LYS A 460 -2.31 9.90 11.23
N THR A 461 -2.62 11.18 11.40
CA THR A 461 -2.24 11.92 12.62
C THR A 461 -3.14 11.56 13.79
N ALA A 462 -4.44 11.43 13.54
CA ALA A 462 -5.45 11.16 14.57
C ALA A 462 -5.27 9.81 15.28
N VAL A 463 -4.93 8.76 14.53
CA VAL A 463 -4.87 7.39 15.04
C VAL A 463 -3.47 7.00 15.54
N ALA A 464 -2.45 7.81 15.24
CA ALA A 464 -1.09 7.56 15.68
C ALA A 464 -1.01 7.47 17.21
N ASP A 465 -0.02 6.73 17.72
CA ASP A 465 0.34 6.71 19.14
C ASP A 465 -0.85 6.33 20.07
N SER A 466 -1.64 5.34 19.64
CA SER A 466 -2.86 4.89 20.34
C SER A 466 -3.96 5.97 20.44
N GLY A 467 -4.09 6.81 19.40
CA GLY A 467 -5.11 7.86 19.32
C GLY A 467 -6.55 7.34 19.22
N ILE A 468 -6.75 6.05 18.95
CA ILE A 468 -8.04 5.35 19.00
C ILE A 468 -7.93 4.09 19.86
N THR A 469 -9.06 3.49 20.24
CA THR A 469 -9.05 2.22 21.01
C THR A 469 -8.55 1.05 20.16
N ASP A 470 -8.03 0.01 20.82
CA ASP A 470 -7.57 -1.22 20.17
C ASP A 470 -8.68 -1.85 19.32
N GLU A 471 -9.92 -1.88 19.84
CA GLU A 471 -11.07 -2.44 19.15
C GLU A 471 -11.39 -1.63 17.88
N SER A 472 -11.32 -0.29 17.98
CA SER A 472 -11.53 0.61 16.84
C SER A 472 -10.43 0.47 15.79
N TRP A 473 -9.20 0.21 16.23
CA TRP A 473 -8.08 -0.07 15.33
C TRP A 473 -8.28 -1.38 14.59
N VAL A 474 -8.57 -2.47 15.31
CA VAL A 474 -8.68 -3.83 14.76
C VAL A 474 -9.93 -3.97 13.88
N ALA A 475 -11.11 -3.56 14.37
CA ALA A 475 -12.38 -3.78 13.67
C ALA A 475 -12.71 -2.69 12.65
N GLY A 476 -12.53 -1.42 13.01
CA GLY A 476 -12.86 -0.28 12.16
C GLY A 476 -11.76 0.03 11.14
N LEU A 477 -10.66 0.59 11.63
CA LEU A 477 -9.56 1.10 10.80
C LEU A 477 -8.92 0.00 9.93
N ARG A 478 -8.47 -1.09 10.54
CA ARG A 478 -7.81 -2.21 9.86
C ARG A 478 -8.80 -3.22 9.29
N GLY A 479 -9.96 -3.40 9.94
CA GLY A 479 -10.90 -4.45 9.61
C GLY A 479 -11.61 -4.22 8.28
N TRP A 480 -12.11 -3.00 8.03
CA TRP A 480 -12.81 -2.70 6.79
C TRP A 480 -12.29 -1.44 6.07
N PHE A 481 -11.96 -0.37 6.80
CA PHE A 481 -11.68 0.92 6.20
C PHE A 481 -10.39 0.95 5.38
N GLU A 482 -9.31 0.36 5.88
CA GLU A 482 -8.03 0.32 5.15
C GLU A 482 -8.18 -0.33 3.78
N SER A 483 -8.76 -1.53 3.73
CA SER A 483 -9.03 -2.23 2.47
C SER A 483 -9.92 -1.38 1.54
N PHE A 484 -10.96 -0.76 2.09
CA PHE A 484 -11.86 0.13 1.35
C PHE A 484 -11.12 1.33 0.73
N VAL A 485 -10.40 2.11 1.53
CA VAL A 485 -9.73 3.33 1.06
C VAL A 485 -8.52 3.04 0.18
N GLU A 486 -7.77 1.97 0.44
CA GLU A 486 -6.63 1.58 -0.42
C GLU A 486 -7.06 1.21 -1.82
N GLY A 487 -8.16 0.44 -1.95
CA GLY A 487 -8.71 0.06 -3.25
C GLY A 487 -9.19 1.24 -4.10
N LEU A 488 -9.52 2.37 -3.45
CA LEU A 488 -10.01 3.59 -4.10
C LEU A 488 -8.91 4.62 -4.36
N ALA A 489 -8.11 4.94 -3.35
CA ALA A 489 -7.20 6.09 -3.34
C ALA A 489 -5.73 5.71 -3.55
N SER A 490 -5.35 4.43 -3.47
CA SER A 490 -3.95 3.99 -3.55
C SER A 490 -3.60 3.22 -4.84
N GLY A 491 -4.51 3.15 -5.81
CA GLY A 491 -4.29 2.43 -7.06
C GLY A 491 -3.30 3.09 -8.01
N PRO A 492 -3.06 2.48 -9.18
CA PRO A 492 -1.96 2.83 -10.07
C PRO A 492 -2.20 4.15 -10.85
N PRO A 493 -1.22 4.62 -11.64
CA PRO A 493 -1.45 5.63 -12.68
C PRO A 493 -2.55 5.17 -13.66
N ALA A 494 -3.35 6.11 -14.19
CA ALA A 494 -4.43 5.80 -15.14
C ALA A 494 -3.96 5.06 -16.40
N LEU A 495 -2.71 5.31 -16.82
CA LEU A 495 -2.04 4.57 -17.89
C LEU A 495 -2.10 3.05 -17.67
N ARG A 496 -1.95 2.58 -16.42
CA ARG A 496 -1.96 1.14 -16.11
C ARG A 496 -3.33 0.50 -16.30
N SER A 497 -4.41 1.24 -16.01
CA SER A 497 -5.77 0.76 -16.30
C SER A 497 -6.00 0.65 -17.81
N ALA A 498 -5.55 1.64 -18.59
CA ALA A 498 -5.63 1.60 -20.05
C ALA A 498 -4.81 0.45 -20.66
N GLN A 499 -3.60 0.20 -20.13
CA GLN A 499 -2.75 -0.91 -20.55
C GLN A 499 -3.40 -2.27 -20.26
N LEU A 500 -3.98 -2.45 -19.07
CA LEU A 500 -4.67 -3.69 -18.70
C LEU A 500 -5.89 -3.93 -19.61
N ALA A 501 -6.68 -2.89 -19.91
CA ALA A 501 -7.81 -3.00 -20.83
C ALA A 501 -7.34 -3.40 -22.25
N ALA A 502 -6.25 -2.80 -22.73
CA ALA A 502 -5.67 -3.14 -24.03
C ALA A 502 -5.17 -4.61 -24.10
N LEU A 503 -4.52 -5.08 -23.04
CA LEU A 503 -4.06 -6.47 -22.92
C LEU A 503 -5.22 -7.47 -22.86
N ALA A 504 -6.30 -7.13 -22.14
CA ALA A 504 -7.49 -7.96 -22.07
C ALA A 504 -8.17 -8.09 -23.44
N ARG A 505 -8.37 -6.98 -24.15
CA ARG A 505 -8.90 -6.98 -25.53
C ARG A 505 -8.01 -7.71 -26.54
N ALA A 506 -6.70 -7.69 -26.34
CA ALA A 506 -5.75 -8.45 -27.15
C ALA A 506 -5.71 -9.96 -26.80
N GLY A 507 -6.49 -10.41 -25.81
CA GLY A 507 -6.54 -11.80 -25.37
C GLY A 507 -5.30 -12.27 -24.60
N ILE A 508 -4.44 -11.35 -24.15
CA ILE A 508 -3.23 -11.64 -23.37
C ILE A 508 -3.54 -11.76 -21.88
N VAL A 509 -4.56 -11.03 -21.40
CA VAL A 509 -5.04 -11.10 -20.01
C VAL A 509 -6.51 -11.53 -20.00
N ARG A 510 -6.86 -12.43 -19.07
CA ARG A 510 -8.25 -12.81 -18.72
C ARG A 510 -8.43 -12.75 -17.19
N PHE A 511 -9.66 -12.83 -16.70
CA PHE A 511 -9.95 -12.73 -15.27
C PHE A 511 -10.65 -13.98 -14.69
N VAL A 512 -10.34 -14.31 -13.44
CA VAL A 512 -11.02 -15.42 -12.72
C VAL A 512 -12.40 -15.02 -12.22
N GLY A 513 -12.57 -13.75 -11.83
CA GLY A 513 -13.78 -13.21 -11.21
C GLY A 513 -13.64 -12.93 -9.70
N PRO A 514 -14.68 -12.34 -9.07
CA PRO A 514 -14.68 -11.99 -7.65
C PRO A 514 -14.56 -13.22 -6.74
N ASP A 515 -14.07 -13.03 -5.50
CA ASP A 515 -13.92 -14.10 -4.50
C ASP A 515 -13.26 -15.41 -5.00
N PRO A 516 -12.13 -15.33 -5.72
CA PRO A 516 -11.51 -16.50 -6.33
C PRO A 516 -11.05 -17.50 -5.25
N LYS A 517 -11.24 -18.79 -5.54
CA LYS A 517 -10.72 -19.93 -4.77
C LYS A 517 -9.59 -20.57 -5.56
N PHE A 518 -8.47 -20.80 -4.89
CA PHE A 518 -7.29 -21.44 -5.46
C PHE A 518 -7.14 -22.86 -4.93
N GLY A 519 -6.48 -23.71 -5.70
CA GLY A 519 -6.22 -25.09 -5.32
C GLY A 519 -5.23 -25.76 -6.26
N VAL A 520 -5.03 -27.05 -6.08
CA VAL A 520 -4.15 -27.88 -6.90
C VAL A 520 -4.93 -29.11 -7.37
N ASP A 521 -5.00 -29.30 -8.69
CA ASP A 521 -5.39 -30.58 -9.27
C ASP A 521 -4.13 -31.45 -9.40
N ARG A 522 -3.93 -32.34 -8.43
CA ARG A 522 -2.77 -33.24 -8.40
C ARG A 522 -2.77 -34.26 -9.54
N ARG A 523 -3.94 -34.64 -10.07
CA ARG A 523 -4.04 -35.59 -11.19
C ARG A 523 -3.67 -34.92 -12.51
N ALA A 524 -4.18 -33.71 -12.74
CA ALA A 524 -3.84 -32.91 -13.91
C ALA A 524 -2.46 -32.25 -13.80
N ARG A 525 -1.84 -32.25 -12.60
CA ARG A 525 -0.60 -31.54 -12.28
C ARG A 525 -0.71 -30.06 -12.64
N LYS A 526 -1.73 -29.38 -12.10
CA LYS A 526 -1.97 -27.96 -12.35
C LYS A 526 -2.48 -27.26 -11.10
N PHE A 527 -2.18 -25.96 -10.99
CA PHE A 527 -2.93 -25.06 -10.12
C PHE A 527 -4.31 -24.81 -10.72
N THR A 528 -5.30 -24.59 -9.88
CA THR A 528 -6.67 -24.26 -10.28
C THR A 528 -7.12 -22.96 -9.63
N ALA A 529 -7.90 -22.16 -10.35
CA ALA A 529 -8.62 -21.03 -9.78
C ALA A 529 -10.06 -20.98 -10.30
N ALA A 530 -11.01 -20.63 -9.43
CA ALA A 530 -12.42 -20.49 -9.80
C ALA A 530 -13.10 -19.40 -8.98
N SER A 531 -14.03 -18.67 -9.58
CA SER A 531 -14.92 -17.74 -8.87
C SER A 531 -16.32 -18.34 -8.76
N PRO A 532 -17.00 -18.23 -7.61
CA PRO A 532 -18.39 -18.68 -7.48
C PRO A 532 -19.38 -17.83 -8.29
N TRP A 533 -18.94 -16.71 -8.85
CA TRP A 533 -19.79 -15.73 -9.55
C TRP A 533 -19.78 -15.89 -11.07
N VAL A 534 -19.10 -16.89 -11.62
CA VAL A 534 -18.78 -16.97 -13.05
C VAL A 534 -19.04 -18.40 -13.55
N GLY A 535 -20.14 -18.65 -14.28
CA GLY A 535 -20.65 -19.98 -14.63
C GLY A 535 -19.90 -20.71 -15.75
N GLY A 536 -19.67 -22.01 -15.69
CA GLY A 536 -18.81 -22.67 -16.70
C GLY A 536 -19.39 -22.76 -18.10
N GLY A 537 -18.84 -22.01 -19.05
CA GLY A 537 -18.72 -22.47 -20.44
C GLY A 537 -17.78 -23.69 -20.48
N MET A 538 -17.98 -24.61 -21.43
CA MET A 538 -17.18 -25.86 -21.55
C MET A 538 -15.68 -25.60 -21.38
N ALA A 539 -15.01 -26.51 -20.66
CA ALA A 539 -13.59 -26.44 -20.38
C ALA A 539 -12.77 -26.25 -21.67
N GLU A 540 -12.28 -25.03 -21.91
CA GLU A 540 -11.24 -24.79 -22.91
C GLU A 540 -9.93 -25.39 -22.37
N SER A 541 -9.66 -26.65 -22.73
CA SER A 541 -8.31 -27.19 -22.68
C SER A 541 -7.46 -26.46 -23.72
N ALA A 542 -6.69 -25.46 -23.29
CA ALA A 542 -5.77 -24.70 -24.15
C ALA A 542 -4.48 -25.46 -24.48
N ASP A 543 -4.60 -26.65 -25.08
CA ASP A 543 -3.53 -27.34 -25.79
C ASP A 543 -4.12 -27.94 -27.08
N GLY A 544 -3.81 -27.35 -28.24
CA GLY A 544 -4.24 -27.87 -29.54
C GLY A 544 -3.92 -26.90 -30.69
N GLY A 545 -2.86 -27.20 -31.43
CA GLY A 545 -2.40 -26.44 -32.58
C GLY A 545 -3.35 -26.49 -33.78
N ALA A 546 -3.11 -25.56 -34.69
CA ALA A 546 -3.83 -25.37 -35.93
C ALA A 546 -3.84 -26.62 -36.82
N GLU A 547 -5.03 -27.00 -37.30
CA GLU A 547 -5.24 -27.59 -38.62
C GLU A 547 -6.72 -27.44 -39.01
N GLY A 548 -6.96 -26.98 -40.25
CA GLY A 548 -8.29 -26.66 -40.75
C GLY A 548 -9.00 -27.84 -41.40
N ALA A 549 -10.33 -27.78 -41.43
CA ALA A 549 -11.15 -28.29 -42.53
C ALA A 549 -12.57 -27.71 -42.42
N ALA A 550 -13.07 -27.24 -43.55
CA ALA A 550 -14.42 -26.76 -43.76
C ALA A 550 -15.45 -27.89 -43.73
N MET A 551 -16.65 -27.62 -43.21
CA MET A 551 -17.90 -28.14 -43.76
C MET A 551 -19.11 -27.39 -43.19
N GLU A 552 -19.96 -26.86 -44.08
CA GLU A 552 -21.34 -26.45 -43.75
C GLU A 552 -22.17 -27.65 -43.27
N PRO A 553 -23.33 -27.39 -42.63
CA PRO A 553 -24.54 -27.52 -43.43
C PRO A 553 -25.64 -26.47 -43.16
N ALA A 554 -26.44 -26.30 -44.21
CA ALA A 554 -27.68 -25.56 -44.26
C ALA A 554 -28.80 -26.14 -43.36
N GLY A 555 -29.59 -25.23 -42.77
CA GLY A 555 -31.01 -25.12 -43.10
C GLY A 555 -32.06 -25.83 -42.23
N VAL A 556 -33.16 -25.07 -42.02
CA VAL A 556 -34.51 -25.43 -41.53
C VAL A 556 -34.63 -25.50 -40.00
N GLY A 557 -35.46 -24.72 -39.30
CA GLY A 557 -36.66 -23.97 -39.65
C GLY A 557 -37.76 -24.33 -38.65
N GLY A 558 -38.27 -23.38 -37.87
CA GLY A 558 -39.36 -23.64 -36.91
C GLY A 558 -39.65 -22.47 -35.98
N ALA A 559 -40.62 -21.64 -36.36
CA ALA A 559 -41.19 -20.57 -35.56
C ALA A 559 -42.43 -21.04 -34.78
N ALA A 560 -42.60 -20.55 -33.54
CA ALA A 560 -43.88 -20.22 -32.86
C ALA A 560 -43.53 -19.70 -31.45
N ALA A 561 -43.62 -18.40 -31.17
CA ALA A 561 -44.82 -17.61 -30.85
C ALA A 561 -45.35 -17.81 -29.41
N GLY A 562 -45.36 -16.71 -28.66
CA GLY A 562 -46.40 -16.41 -27.66
C GLY A 562 -45.92 -16.23 -26.21
N GLY A 563 -46.12 -15.03 -25.65
CA GLY A 563 -46.27 -14.87 -24.21
C GLY A 563 -45.69 -13.60 -23.61
N ALA A 564 -46.39 -12.47 -23.77
CA ALA A 564 -46.17 -11.26 -23.01
C ALA A 564 -46.39 -11.50 -21.50
N GLY A 565 -45.54 -10.92 -20.65
CA GLY A 565 -45.65 -10.97 -19.20
C GLY A 565 -44.91 -9.82 -18.53
N VAL A 566 -45.51 -8.63 -18.55
CA VAL A 566 -45.13 -7.47 -17.74
C VAL A 566 -45.56 -7.70 -16.30
N ARG A 567 -44.60 -7.81 -15.37
CA ARG A 567 -44.70 -7.49 -13.93
C ARG A 567 -43.28 -7.13 -13.48
N GLY A 568 -42.97 -5.97 -12.91
CA GLY A 568 -43.66 -5.31 -11.82
C GLY A 568 -42.63 -5.13 -10.71
N PHE A 569 -41.94 -3.99 -10.77
CA PHE A 569 -40.85 -3.54 -9.90
C PHE A 569 -41.34 -3.32 -8.46
N VAL A 570 -40.69 -3.95 -7.46
CA VAL A 570 -40.64 -3.46 -6.07
C VAL A 570 -39.27 -3.83 -5.50
N GLY A 571 -38.33 -2.88 -5.54
CA GLY A 571 -37.08 -2.94 -4.79
C GLY A 571 -37.31 -2.43 -3.38
N SER A 572 -37.20 -3.31 -2.38
CA SER A 572 -37.14 -2.92 -0.98
C SER A 572 -35.68 -2.69 -0.58
N THR A 573 -35.36 -1.43 -0.34
CA THR A 573 -34.15 -0.92 0.31
C THR A 573 -34.04 -1.44 1.74
N GLY A 574 -33.00 -2.21 2.03
CA GLY A 574 -32.63 -2.64 3.38
C GLY A 574 -31.48 -1.79 3.93
N VAL A 575 -31.82 -0.93 4.87
CA VAL A 575 -30.91 -0.12 5.70
C VAL A 575 -30.08 -1.06 6.59
N ILE A 576 -28.76 -1.08 6.47
CA ILE A 576 -27.90 -1.70 7.48
C ILE A 576 -27.44 -0.61 8.44
N GLY A 577 -28.20 -0.48 9.53
CA GLY A 577 -27.73 0.20 10.73
C GLY A 577 -26.74 -0.69 11.48
N ALA A 578 -25.62 -0.11 11.89
CA ALA A 578 -24.70 -0.70 12.86
C ALA A 578 -25.46 -1.17 14.12
N ALA A 579 -25.37 -2.47 14.40
CA ALA A 579 -25.70 -3.07 15.69
C ALA A 579 -24.81 -4.29 15.91
N SER A 580 -23.95 -4.19 16.93
CA SER A 580 -23.40 -5.26 17.79
C SER A 580 -23.34 -6.68 17.20
N GLY A 581 -22.12 -7.11 16.86
CA GLY A 581 -21.81 -8.53 16.62
C GLY A 581 -22.12 -9.36 17.85
N THR A 582 -23.09 -10.25 17.73
CA THR A 582 -23.20 -11.45 18.57
C THR A 582 -22.94 -12.65 17.68
N ALA A 583 -21.90 -13.40 18.04
CA ALA A 583 -21.55 -14.65 17.41
C ALA A 583 -22.71 -15.64 17.53
N HIS A 584 -23.26 -16.08 16.39
CA HIS A 584 -24.09 -17.28 16.35
C HIS A 584 -23.21 -18.49 16.00
N THR A 585 -22.77 -19.16 17.06
CA THR A 585 -22.43 -20.58 17.06
C THR A 585 -23.69 -21.42 16.90
N GLY A 586 -23.69 -22.36 15.95
CA GLY A 586 -24.70 -23.43 15.79
C GLY A 586 -25.21 -23.52 14.36
N ALA A 587 -25.09 -24.62 13.61
CA ALA A 587 -24.53 -25.92 13.88
C ALA A 587 -23.93 -26.44 12.56
N VAL A 588 -22.64 -26.78 12.61
CA VAL A 588 -21.98 -27.59 11.59
C VAL A 588 -22.60 -28.98 11.68
N ARG A 589 -23.48 -29.32 10.74
CA ARG A 589 -23.73 -30.73 10.45
C ARG A 589 -22.58 -31.23 9.60
N ASP A 590 -21.77 -32.02 10.29
CA ASP A 590 -20.82 -33.00 9.80
C ASP A 590 -21.17 -33.52 8.39
N ARG A 591 -20.36 -33.12 7.42
CA ARG A 591 -20.09 -33.88 6.21
C ARG A 591 -18.58 -34.00 6.10
N THR A 592 -18.05 -34.83 6.97
CA THR A 592 -16.80 -35.56 6.72
C THR A 592 -16.89 -36.26 5.37
N GLU A 593 -15.81 -36.10 4.60
CA GLU A 593 -15.28 -37.00 3.59
C GLU A 593 -16.23 -37.44 2.46
N ASN A 594 -16.14 -36.73 1.33
CA ASN A 594 -16.15 -37.40 0.04
C ASN A 594 -15.33 -36.58 -0.97
N ALA A 595 -14.12 -37.08 -1.24
CA ALA A 595 -13.38 -36.74 -2.44
C ALA A 595 -14.12 -37.32 -3.65
N VAL A 596 -14.82 -36.49 -4.42
CA VAL A 596 -15.27 -36.82 -5.78
C VAL A 596 -15.22 -35.56 -6.66
N SER A 597 -14.18 -35.52 -7.49
CA SER A 597 -14.12 -35.02 -8.87
C SER A 597 -15.43 -34.45 -9.49
N GLY A 598 -15.83 -33.26 -9.07
CA GLY A 598 -16.78 -32.42 -9.81
C GLY A 598 -16.01 -31.32 -10.51
N SER A 599 -16.02 -31.31 -11.84
CA SER A 599 -15.58 -30.14 -12.61
C SER A 599 -16.36 -28.92 -12.11
N LEU A 600 -15.69 -28.02 -11.39
CA LEU A 600 -16.23 -26.71 -11.07
C LEU A 600 -16.40 -26.00 -12.42
N ALA A 601 -17.63 -25.93 -12.90
CA ALA A 601 -17.98 -25.24 -14.11
C ALA A 601 -17.37 -23.82 -14.04
N GLY A 602 -16.38 -23.53 -14.89
CA GLY A 602 -15.70 -22.23 -14.92
C GLY A 602 -14.32 -22.14 -14.27
N ALA A 603 -13.78 -23.24 -13.74
CA ALA A 603 -12.43 -23.29 -13.21
C ALA A 603 -11.37 -23.19 -14.32
N VAL A 604 -10.36 -22.35 -14.09
CA VAL A 604 -9.16 -22.24 -14.93
C VAL A 604 -8.01 -23.01 -14.30
N SER A 605 -7.07 -23.50 -15.12
CA SER A 605 -5.90 -24.21 -14.60
C SER A 605 -4.61 -23.88 -15.35
N ALA A 606 -3.49 -23.90 -14.65
CA ALA A 606 -2.17 -23.63 -15.23
C ALA A 606 -1.05 -24.40 -14.52
N ALA A 607 0.06 -24.62 -15.22
CA ALA A 607 1.28 -25.18 -14.63
C ALA A 607 2.13 -24.12 -13.91
N ALA A 608 1.78 -22.84 -14.03
CA ALA A 608 2.45 -21.73 -13.39
C ALA A 608 1.48 -20.86 -12.59
N MET A 609 1.85 -20.48 -11.36
CA MET A 609 1.13 -19.55 -10.52
C MET A 609 2.08 -18.53 -9.88
N ILE A 610 1.69 -17.26 -9.90
CA ILE A 610 2.45 -16.13 -9.36
C ILE A 610 1.62 -15.41 -8.31
N GLU A 611 2.22 -15.16 -7.16
CA GLU A 611 1.70 -14.24 -6.15
C GLU A 611 2.12 -12.80 -6.49
N ALA A 612 1.21 -12.01 -7.04
CA ALA A 612 1.42 -10.58 -7.29
C ALA A 612 1.19 -9.75 -6.01
N LEU A 613 1.86 -10.17 -4.93
CA LEU A 613 1.76 -9.61 -3.58
C LEU A 613 3.17 -9.32 -3.05
N ALA A 614 3.30 -8.27 -2.24
CA ALA A 614 4.53 -8.08 -1.47
C ALA A 614 4.56 -9.08 -0.29
N PRO A 615 5.75 -9.45 0.21
CA PRO A 615 5.88 -10.16 1.48
C PRO A 615 5.08 -9.45 2.58
N ALA A 616 4.47 -10.24 3.48
CA ALA A 616 3.66 -9.70 4.55
C ALA A 616 4.53 -8.87 5.49
N ASN A 617 4.27 -7.56 5.59
CA ASN A 617 4.92 -6.70 6.58
C ASN A 617 4.36 -7.00 7.98
N ARG A 618 4.81 -8.09 8.60
CA ARG A 618 4.41 -8.53 9.93
C ARG A 618 5.62 -9.02 10.70
N VAL A 619 5.97 -8.30 11.77
CA VAL A 619 7.17 -8.59 12.58
C VAL A 619 7.19 -10.01 13.15
N ALA A 620 6.04 -10.63 13.41
CA ALA A 620 5.98 -11.95 14.03
C ALA A 620 6.14 -13.14 13.07
N VAL A 621 5.98 -12.92 11.77
CA VAL A 621 6.11 -13.97 10.74
C VAL A 621 7.21 -13.63 9.74
N ASN A 622 8.14 -12.77 10.15
CA ASN A 622 9.31 -12.38 9.37
C ASN A 622 10.30 -13.54 9.20
N SER A 623 11.28 -13.38 8.30
CA SER A 623 12.44 -14.27 8.15
C SER A 623 13.80 -13.55 8.25
N SER A 624 13.84 -12.37 8.88
CA SER A 624 15.07 -11.63 9.16
C SER A 624 15.80 -12.24 10.36
N PRO A 625 17.08 -12.65 10.23
CA PRO A 625 17.86 -13.19 11.34
C PRO A 625 17.89 -12.26 12.56
N LEU A 626 18.08 -10.95 12.34
CA LEU A 626 18.08 -9.96 13.40
C LEU A 626 16.75 -9.89 14.15
N LEU A 627 15.64 -9.78 13.43
CA LEU A 627 14.34 -9.61 14.08
C LEU A 627 13.89 -10.89 14.77
N GLU A 628 14.18 -12.05 14.19
CA GLU A 628 14.00 -13.34 14.84
C GLU A 628 14.80 -13.45 16.14
N GLN A 629 16.08 -13.03 16.14
CA GLN A 629 16.92 -13.02 17.34
C GLN A 629 16.37 -12.08 18.41
N LEU A 630 16.05 -10.83 18.04
CA LEU A 630 15.50 -9.84 18.97
C LEU A 630 14.19 -10.30 19.62
N LEU A 631 13.32 -10.96 18.85
CA LEU A 631 12.06 -11.53 19.35
C LEU A 631 12.30 -12.74 20.25
N ALA A 632 13.20 -13.65 19.86
CA ALA A 632 13.49 -14.87 20.61
C ALA A 632 14.09 -14.56 22.00
N GLU A 633 14.89 -13.50 22.09
CA GLU A 633 15.50 -13.06 23.35
C GLU A 633 14.65 -12.05 24.13
N GLY A 634 13.52 -11.63 23.55
CA GLY A 634 12.60 -10.71 24.20
C GLY A 634 13.12 -9.28 24.35
N LEU A 635 14.11 -8.87 23.56
CA LEU A 635 14.54 -7.47 23.45
C LEU A 635 13.48 -6.59 22.78
N VAL A 636 12.65 -7.20 21.93
CA VAL A 636 11.47 -6.56 21.32
C VAL A 636 10.27 -7.50 21.41
N ARG A 637 9.05 -6.96 21.30
CA ARG A 637 7.84 -7.75 21.15
C ARG A 637 6.90 -7.18 20.07
N PRO A 638 6.08 -8.02 19.42
CA PRO A 638 5.00 -7.55 18.56
C PRO A 638 3.91 -6.87 19.40
N ARG A 639 3.28 -5.82 18.87
CA ARG A 639 2.14 -5.18 19.56
C ARG A 639 0.92 -6.11 19.53
N LEU A 640 0.34 -6.33 20.71
CA LEU A 640 -0.96 -6.98 20.87
C LEU A 640 -2.03 -5.90 21.06
N MET A 641 -3.19 -6.11 20.44
CA MET A 641 -4.38 -5.26 20.59
C MET A 641 -5.58 -6.14 20.91
N MET A 642 -6.55 -5.63 21.67
CA MET A 642 -7.78 -6.37 21.96
C MET A 642 -8.80 -6.24 20.82
N SER A 643 -9.42 -7.35 20.42
CA SER A 643 -10.60 -7.36 19.55
C SER A 643 -11.86 -6.93 20.31
N VAL A 644 -12.95 -6.69 19.59
CA VAL A 644 -14.26 -6.38 20.17
C VAL A 644 -14.74 -7.50 21.11
N GLU A 645 -14.36 -8.74 20.83
CA GLU A 645 -14.65 -9.93 21.63
C GLU A 645 -13.69 -10.13 22.81
N GLY A 646 -12.78 -9.18 23.06
CA GLY A 646 -11.76 -9.26 24.11
C GLY A 646 -10.65 -10.28 23.83
N THR A 647 -10.49 -10.71 22.57
CA THR A 647 -9.42 -11.63 22.18
C THR A 647 -8.17 -10.86 21.78
N PRO A 648 -6.98 -11.20 22.29
CA PRO A 648 -5.74 -10.54 21.87
C PRO A 648 -5.43 -10.87 20.40
N VAL A 649 -5.21 -9.83 19.61
CA VAL A 649 -4.83 -9.89 18.20
C VAL A 649 -3.42 -9.35 18.06
N GLN A 650 -2.56 -10.15 17.43
CA GLN A 650 -1.23 -9.73 17.08
C GLN A 650 -1.26 -8.82 15.85
N THR A 651 -0.72 -7.61 16.00
CA THR A 651 -0.65 -6.62 14.93
C THR A 651 0.58 -6.81 14.03
N SER A 652 0.73 -5.95 13.03
CA SER A 652 1.85 -6.03 12.06
C SER A 652 3.18 -5.49 12.57
N GLY A 653 3.18 -4.59 13.54
CA GLY A 653 4.36 -3.85 14.00
C GLY A 653 4.86 -4.26 15.39
N LEU A 654 6.01 -3.69 15.77
CA LEU A 654 6.56 -3.79 17.12
C LEU A 654 5.73 -2.95 18.10
N ASP A 655 5.72 -3.40 19.35
CA ASP A 655 5.26 -2.61 20.47
C ASP A 655 6.36 -1.62 20.87
N VAL A 656 6.04 -0.33 20.92
CA VAL A 656 6.98 0.75 21.21
C VAL A 656 6.37 1.72 22.20
N VAL A 657 7.21 2.40 22.98
CA VAL A 657 6.79 3.63 23.67
C VAL A 657 6.58 4.76 22.64
N PRO A 658 5.76 5.78 22.94
CA PRO A 658 5.69 6.98 22.13
C PRO A 658 7.08 7.59 21.90
N HIS A 659 7.20 8.40 20.84
CA HIS A 659 8.41 9.11 20.39
C HIS A 659 9.53 9.28 21.44
N PRO A 660 10.79 8.87 21.15
CA PRO A 660 11.35 8.55 19.82
C PRO A 660 11.25 7.05 19.43
N TYR A 661 10.18 6.36 19.83
CA TYR A 661 9.85 5.00 19.38
C TYR A 661 10.88 3.91 19.74
N ARG A 662 11.15 3.79 21.03
CA ARG A 662 11.96 2.68 21.56
C ARG A 662 11.08 1.43 21.71
N PRO A 663 11.55 0.24 21.29
CA PRO A 663 10.76 -0.97 21.37
C PRO A 663 10.62 -1.44 22.82
N LEU A 664 9.49 -2.08 23.10
CA LEU A 664 9.22 -2.77 24.36
C LEU A 664 9.70 -4.21 24.28
N GLY A 665 10.44 -4.65 25.30
CA GLY A 665 10.82 -6.05 25.48
C GLY A 665 9.64 -6.92 25.90
N ALA A 666 9.83 -8.24 25.87
CA ALA A 666 8.79 -9.22 26.24
C ALA A 666 8.27 -9.03 27.68
N ASN A 667 9.13 -8.59 28.59
CA ASN A 667 8.82 -8.25 29.99
C ASN A 667 8.23 -6.84 30.17
N GLY A 668 8.08 -6.06 29.11
CA GLY A 668 7.63 -4.66 29.14
C GLY A 668 8.71 -3.62 29.45
N SER A 669 9.99 -4.00 29.54
CA SER A 669 11.08 -3.03 29.67
C SER A 669 11.26 -2.23 28.39
N VAL A 670 11.72 -0.99 28.53
CA VAL A 670 12.15 -0.16 27.42
C VAL A 670 13.67 -0.18 27.40
N THR A 671 14.27 -0.46 26.24
CA THR A 671 15.72 -0.45 26.08
C THR A 671 16.19 0.93 25.63
N PRO A 672 16.89 1.71 26.49
CA PRO A 672 17.49 2.99 26.07
C PRO A 672 18.50 2.76 24.93
N GLY A 673 18.62 3.70 23.99
CA GLY A 673 19.54 3.58 22.87
C GLY A 673 19.09 2.67 21.72
N LEU A 674 17.95 1.95 21.84
CA LEU A 674 17.39 1.15 20.75
C LEU A 674 16.13 1.84 20.18
N TYR A 675 16.15 2.17 18.89
CA TYR A 675 15.08 2.92 18.20
C TYR A 675 14.51 2.15 17.02
N VAL A 676 13.23 2.38 16.70
CA VAL A 676 12.54 1.79 15.55
C VAL A 676 12.01 2.88 14.64
N ILE A 677 12.21 2.75 13.33
CA ILE A 677 11.65 3.68 12.34
C ILE A 677 11.12 2.94 11.10
N GLY A 678 10.04 3.46 10.51
CA GLY A 678 9.49 2.94 9.26
C GLY A 678 8.44 1.85 9.46
N LEU A 679 8.50 0.79 8.64
CA LEU A 679 7.42 -0.20 8.50
C LEU A 679 7.13 -1.01 9.78
N GLN A 680 8.13 -1.15 10.65
CA GLN A 680 8.02 -1.85 11.93
C GLN A 680 7.18 -1.06 12.94
N LEU A 681 6.90 0.23 12.69
CA LEU A 681 5.97 1.06 13.45
C LEU A 681 4.50 0.90 13.00
N SER A 682 4.18 -0.01 12.08
CA SER A 682 2.83 -0.15 11.51
C SER A 682 1.71 -0.47 12.52
N ALA A 683 2.05 -0.85 13.76
CA ALA A 683 1.09 -1.01 14.85
C ALA A 683 0.77 0.30 15.60
N THR A 684 1.66 1.28 15.51
CA THR A 684 1.56 2.59 16.19
C THR A 684 1.23 3.69 15.21
N GLN A 685 1.68 3.57 13.96
CA GLN A 685 1.47 4.51 12.88
C GLN A 685 0.72 3.84 11.72
N TRP A 686 -0.49 4.32 11.43
CA TRP A 686 -1.25 3.78 10.31
C TRP A 686 -0.71 4.29 8.96
N GLY A 687 -0.52 3.37 8.01
CA GLY A 687 -0.10 3.72 6.66
C GLY A 687 1.26 4.43 6.61
N THR A 688 2.25 3.89 7.34
CA THR A 688 3.67 4.31 7.29
C THR A 688 4.07 4.54 5.84
N ALA A 689 4.40 5.78 5.49
CA ALA A 689 4.66 6.14 4.12
C ALA A 689 5.88 5.38 3.59
N ILE A 690 5.99 5.20 2.27
CA ILE A 690 7.15 4.57 1.63
C ILE A 690 8.27 5.62 1.42
N ALA A 691 7.89 6.82 1.01
CA ALA A 691 8.73 8.03 0.97
C ALA A 691 8.07 9.14 1.81
N ALA A 692 8.83 10.13 2.27
CA ALA A 692 8.24 11.34 2.83
C ALA A 692 7.67 12.21 1.71
N GLU A 693 6.62 12.96 2.01
CA GLU A 693 6.01 13.92 1.09
C GLU A 693 6.81 15.21 1.08
N ALA A 694 7.34 15.57 -0.09
CA ALA A 694 7.89 16.87 -0.36
C ALA A 694 6.80 17.93 -0.20
N ARG A 695 7.17 19.11 0.28
CA ARG A 695 6.23 20.19 0.56
C ARG A 695 5.58 20.62 -0.76
N PRO A 696 4.24 20.47 -0.90
CA PRO A 696 3.58 20.77 -2.15
C PRO A 696 3.65 22.28 -2.48
N LYS A 697 3.85 22.60 -3.76
CA LYS A 697 3.88 23.99 -4.28
C LYS A 697 2.53 24.72 -4.07
N SER A 698 1.44 23.96 -4.01
CA SER A 698 0.07 24.45 -3.81
C SER A 698 -0.81 23.39 -3.12
N GLY A 699 -1.85 23.81 -2.42
CA GLY A 699 -2.78 22.91 -1.72
C GLY A 699 -2.44 22.75 -0.24
N PRO A 700 -3.13 21.84 0.47
CA PRO A 700 -2.90 21.63 1.90
C PRO A 700 -1.58 20.91 2.15
N VAL A 701 -0.90 21.30 3.22
CA VAL A 701 0.24 20.58 3.79
C VAL A 701 -0.24 19.84 5.02
N TYR A 702 -0.17 18.52 5.02
CA TYR A 702 -0.54 17.71 6.18
C TYR A 702 0.67 17.35 6.99
N ARG A 703 0.54 17.41 8.32
CA ARG A 703 1.62 16.99 9.22
C ARG A 703 2.05 15.56 8.87
N SER A 704 1.13 14.63 8.64
CA SER A 704 1.48 13.24 8.32
C SER A 704 2.40 13.04 7.10
N GLY A 705 2.50 13.99 6.16
CA GLY A 705 3.33 13.90 4.95
C GLY A 705 4.83 13.78 5.24
N GLN A 706 5.36 14.57 6.17
CA GLN A 706 6.78 14.55 6.56
C GLN A 706 7.05 13.84 7.89
N ARG A 707 6.09 13.05 8.42
CA ARG A 707 6.20 12.40 9.74
C ARG A 707 7.50 11.65 9.91
N THR A 708 7.88 10.80 8.96
CA THR A 708 9.10 9.99 9.10
C THR A 708 10.39 10.82 9.20
N LEU A 709 10.42 12.04 8.65
CA LEU A 709 11.58 12.92 8.77
C LEU A 709 11.65 13.56 10.16
N ARG A 710 10.50 13.83 10.79
CA ARG A 710 10.43 14.25 12.19
C ARG A 710 10.77 13.10 13.14
N ASP A 711 10.29 11.88 12.86
CA ASP A 711 10.67 10.70 13.64
C ASP A 711 12.20 10.51 13.61
N ALA A 712 12.82 10.65 12.43
CA ALA A 712 14.27 10.59 12.28
C ALA A 712 15.00 11.72 13.03
N ASP A 713 14.44 12.93 13.03
CA ASP A 713 14.97 14.09 13.75
C ASP A 713 14.93 13.91 15.28
N GLU A 714 13.82 13.39 15.80
CA GLU A 714 13.66 13.12 17.23
C GLU A 714 14.60 12.00 17.70
N ILE A 715 14.76 10.94 16.91
CA ILE A 715 15.77 9.91 17.17
C ILE A 715 17.18 10.53 17.18
N ALA A 716 17.50 11.39 16.20
CA ALA A 716 18.80 12.04 16.14
C ALA A 716 19.06 12.95 17.35
N ARG A 717 18.09 13.76 17.76
CA ARG A 717 18.20 14.63 18.94
C ARG A 717 18.39 13.86 20.23
N ASP A 718 17.69 12.73 20.37
CA ASP A 718 17.78 11.89 21.56
C ASP A 718 19.11 11.13 21.63
N ILE A 719 19.64 10.63 20.49
CA ILE A 719 20.99 10.03 20.42
C ILE A 719 22.09 11.04 20.75
N LEU A 720 21.92 12.29 20.36
CA LEU A 720 22.90 13.36 20.56
C LEU A 720 22.73 14.12 21.88
N ALA A 721 21.75 13.75 22.70
CA ALA A 721 21.55 14.34 24.01
C ALA A 721 22.74 13.99 24.93
N PRO A 722 23.21 14.95 25.76
CA PRO A 722 24.39 14.79 26.60
C PRO A 722 24.19 13.86 27.80
#